data_AF-A0A941IRP9-F1
#
_entry.id   AF-A0A941IRP9-F1
#
_cell.length_a   1.000
_cell.length_b   1.000
_cell.length_c   1.000
_cell.angle_alpha   90.00
_cell.angle_beta   90.00
_cell.angle_gamma   90.00
#
_symmetry.space_group_name_H-M   'P 1'
#
loop_
_entity.id
_entity.type
_entity.pdbx_description
1 polymer ?
#
loop_
_entity_poly.entity_id
_entity_poly.type
_entity_poly.pdbx_seq_one_letter_code
_entity_poly.pdbx_strand_id
1 'polypeptide(L)'
;MPTRYTPRHPVLGAGLGVALIAALAFAGGTGSANAASLTTAWQNGAFSTNVGGVVSRSDVVLGEPNSAPSQSMPLGNGSLGVAAWAANGFTAQLNRSDTMPSRLSPGQVNIPGLAAMTSASNFTGHLDLYNGVLDESGGGMTLQAWVPAGKDELVVEVTGAAANAAETATLSLWSGRSPTASASGAYAALAQTWVDNSQTGNSGQTFGAMAAITAGGSNVTGSTVSSTQVKVSFNASSTGTYSVVVAAPQWTGGTATSTASSLVGSDASTAASTLLATQSSWWNNYWANVGLIEANSSDGSAQYMENLRTLYLYDEAASMKSGAYPGSQAGVADMFAYDEDQQDWYPAGYWLWNLRGQIAANLSSGDYALNVPIFTMYLNDLPAIESWTSAQMGGKAGACIPETMRFNGNGYYNGGSNSSNASCATASSPSYNAENVTSGAELAMWIWQQYQDTGSKSFLQTYYPILEQTATFLLAYQSVGSDGFLHATANAHESQWAVTDPTTDLVADQALFPAVIQAATILNTDSSLVSQLRTAENEIEPLPRVSTSNLSSLLNAQPTSASAAASLDAAGNDAIGDSYQPSATIRNSENIGLEPVWPWGVIGDDTTVNGDNLTALADRTYSSRPDTDSNDWTFDAVDAARLDNGSAVASDLVAETEKYQYYVSGLAAFNPSSTDEPYIEQSSTVATTLDEALATDYDGTIRFAPAWPSGWDGSGTVYIQGGSKLDVQMESGTLATAAIQAGTTGTLSVRNPWSGAQAEVVNGSTGAVVVAATTAATLSVPVTAGSTYLVEQPGSLTTSLTFAQVTGSQATQDKVLGGIAQIGLPGNAAEGPYGGSAAAVPGTVQAENYDTGGQGVAYSVGSVNGTGNAYRGDGVDLETTSDTGGGYDLGWTSGGQWFKYTVNVATAGTYTVALRVAAPSAVTDALHIANSSGTNLSGNLNIASTGGWQTWTTVNATVTLPAGTQTLTVDQDNGGWNVNSLGFTLSSTGVPLASAFNNVAITADTATASGNFDGGGASFSETALTNAGAGPGAQITSNGVTYTFPNVAAGSNDNAVAEGQLISLSGSAADLGFLVSGSYGPATGTGTINYTDGSTQSYTLTVPDWFSTSAPSAGAVAVNSTYQNRQGNTTYSHTADIFSVNVALASGKTVASVTLPAGSPLATGTPAIHVFALALG
;
A
#
# COMPACT_ATOMS: atom_id res chain seq x y z
N MET A 1 26.02 24.82 71.26
CA MET A 1 27.48 24.65 71.21
C MET A 1 27.87 23.52 72.17
N PRO A 2 28.84 22.66 71.87
CA PRO A 2 30.20 23.15 71.73
C PRO A 2 30.77 22.95 70.31
N THR A 3 30.18 23.49 69.24
CA THR A 3 28.87 23.05 68.73
C THR A 3 29.00 21.88 67.80
N ARG A 4 28.68 20.72 68.38
CA ARG A 4 27.61 19.81 67.94
C ARG A 4 27.79 19.25 66.53
N TYR A 5 28.27 18.03 66.42
CA TYR A 5 27.58 16.73 66.72
C TYR A 5 27.15 16.13 65.37
N THR A 6 27.69 14.94 65.05
CA THR A 6 26.96 13.66 64.81
C THR A 6 25.47 13.70 64.40
N PRO A 7 24.91 12.60 63.83
CA PRO A 7 25.56 11.36 63.37
C PRO A 7 24.94 10.64 62.14
N ARG A 8 25.62 9.53 61.80
CA ARG A 8 25.08 8.18 61.48
C ARG A 8 24.63 7.94 60.04
N HIS A 9 25.34 7.15 59.21
CA HIS A 9 25.83 5.74 59.30
C HIS A 9 25.00 4.89 58.29
N PRO A 10 25.49 3.74 57.78
CA PRO A 10 26.88 3.41 57.41
C PRO A 10 27.03 2.45 56.18
N VAL A 11 28.26 2.43 55.60
CA VAL A 11 29.13 1.26 55.23
C VAL A 11 28.66 0.32 54.08
N LEU A 12 29.33 0.26 52.91
CA LEU A 12 30.66 -0.29 52.50
C LEU A 12 30.65 -1.79 52.09
N GLY A 13 30.98 -2.06 50.82
CA GLY A 13 32.12 -2.92 50.47
C GLY A 13 31.91 -4.38 50.04
N ALA A 14 32.58 -4.69 48.91
CA ALA A 14 33.20 -5.97 48.50
C ALA A 14 32.34 -7.07 47.84
N GLY A 15 32.95 -7.69 46.82
CA GLY A 15 32.42 -8.83 46.07
C GLY A 15 32.93 -10.20 46.53
N LEU A 16 32.61 -11.19 45.67
CA LEU A 16 32.97 -12.63 45.64
C LEU A 16 32.21 -13.60 46.56
N GLY A 17 31.34 -14.42 45.93
CA GLY A 17 31.47 -15.88 45.99
C GLY A 17 30.43 -16.73 46.74
N VAL A 18 29.72 -17.57 45.96
CA VAL A 18 29.35 -18.99 46.23
C VAL A 18 28.02 -19.33 46.96
N ALA A 19 27.10 -19.88 46.14
CA ALA A 19 26.23 -21.07 46.27
C ALA A 19 24.97 -21.13 47.17
N LEU A 20 23.92 -21.64 46.49
CA LEU A 20 22.89 -22.63 46.89
C LEU A 20 21.78 -22.24 47.90
N ILE A 21 20.52 -22.22 47.42
CA ILE A 21 19.40 -23.11 47.82
C ILE A 21 18.02 -22.46 47.54
N ALA A 22 17.21 -23.23 46.80
CA ALA A 22 15.76 -23.36 46.75
C ALA A 22 14.83 -22.22 47.22
N ALA A 23 13.86 -21.90 46.36
CA ALA A 23 12.52 -21.49 46.80
C ALA A 23 11.46 -22.04 45.83
N LEU A 24 10.60 -22.93 46.34
CA LEU A 24 9.36 -23.37 45.74
C LEU A 24 8.22 -22.46 46.22
N ALA A 25 7.51 -21.89 45.24
CA ALA A 25 6.10 -21.50 45.17
C ALA A 25 5.40 -20.76 46.33
N PHE A 26 4.79 -19.61 46.03
CA PHE A 26 3.32 -19.46 46.00
C PHE A 26 2.90 -18.30 45.09
N ALA A 27 1.77 -18.52 44.41
CA ALA A 27 1.27 -17.81 43.24
C ALA A 27 0.69 -16.41 43.50
N GLY A 28 0.97 -15.49 42.58
CA GLY A 28 0.15 -14.34 42.26
C GLY A 28 -0.15 -14.40 40.76
N GLY A 29 -1.40 -14.66 40.41
CA GLY A 29 -1.83 -14.90 39.04
C GLY A 29 -1.58 -13.69 38.14
N THR A 30 -0.65 -13.84 37.22
CA THR A 30 -0.64 -13.12 35.95
C THR A 30 -1.57 -13.87 35.01
N GLY A 31 -2.56 -13.19 34.43
CA GLY A 31 -3.33 -13.75 33.33
C GLY A 31 -2.37 -14.23 32.25
N SER A 32 -2.32 -15.54 32.07
CA SER A 32 -1.67 -16.19 30.94
C SER A 32 -2.40 -15.72 29.68
N ALA A 33 -1.75 -14.86 28.91
CA ALA A 33 -2.00 -14.84 27.47
C ALA A 33 -1.79 -16.28 27.01
N ASN A 34 -2.82 -16.93 26.47
CA ASN A 34 -2.71 -18.27 25.91
C ASN A 34 -1.60 -18.22 24.86
N ALA A 35 -0.49 -18.92 25.09
CA ALA A 35 0.36 -19.33 23.97
C ALA A 35 -0.56 -20.16 23.06
N ALA A 36 -0.85 -19.64 21.86
CA ALA A 36 -1.64 -20.38 20.89
C ALA A 36 -0.92 -21.73 20.65
N SER A 37 -1.67 -22.83 20.72
CA SER A 37 -1.13 -24.14 20.37
C SER A 37 -0.79 -24.16 18.89
N LEU A 38 0.39 -24.67 18.52
CA LEU A 38 0.79 -24.88 17.13
C LEU A 38 -0.31 -25.59 16.33
N THR A 39 -0.51 -25.17 15.09
CA THR A 39 -1.45 -25.76 14.15
C THR A 39 -0.73 -26.42 12.97
N THR A 40 -1.48 -27.20 12.20
CA THR A 40 -1.00 -27.76 10.94
C THR A 40 -2.07 -27.63 9.86
N ALA A 41 -1.68 -27.24 8.65
CA ALA A 41 -2.53 -27.37 7.46
C ALA A 41 -2.48 -28.77 6.82
N TRP A 42 -1.67 -29.68 7.38
CA TRP A 42 -1.60 -31.07 6.94
C TRP A 42 -2.75 -31.90 7.51
N GLN A 43 -3.53 -32.54 6.64
CA GLN A 43 -4.54 -33.50 7.07
C GLN A 43 -4.80 -34.57 6.00
N ASN A 44 -4.93 -35.83 6.44
CA ASN A 44 -5.29 -36.96 5.58
C ASN A 44 -4.39 -37.13 4.33
N GLY A 45 -3.09 -36.83 4.46
CA GLY A 45 -2.14 -37.01 3.37
C GLY A 45 -2.04 -35.85 2.38
N ALA A 46 -2.66 -34.70 2.67
CA ALA A 46 -2.62 -33.51 1.85
C ALA A 46 -2.43 -32.24 2.68
N PHE A 47 -1.80 -31.23 2.08
CA PHE A 47 -1.72 -29.87 2.60
C PHE A 47 -2.93 -29.06 2.13
N SER A 48 -3.65 -28.46 3.07
CA SER A 48 -4.93 -27.81 2.80
C SER A 48 -4.78 -26.29 2.72
N THR A 49 -4.99 -25.74 1.52
CA THR A 49 -4.96 -24.29 1.25
C THR A 49 -6.28 -23.84 0.65
N ASN A 50 -6.84 -22.75 1.17
CA ASN A 50 -7.92 -22.00 0.52
C ASN A 50 -7.29 -20.97 -0.42
N VAL A 51 -7.06 -21.37 -1.68
CA VAL A 51 -6.35 -20.58 -2.70
C VAL A 51 -6.91 -19.16 -2.80
N GLY A 52 -8.22 -19.00 -3.04
CA GLY A 52 -8.83 -17.67 -3.14
C GLY A 52 -8.73 -16.86 -1.84
N GLY A 53 -8.84 -17.52 -0.69
CA GLY A 53 -8.65 -16.84 0.61
C GLY A 53 -7.23 -16.32 0.83
N VAL A 54 -6.21 -17.02 0.32
CA VAL A 54 -4.81 -16.57 0.42
C VAL A 54 -4.54 -15.45 -0.59
N VAL A 55 -4.86 -15.67 -1.87
CA VAL A 55 -4.62 -14.67 -2.94
C VAL A 55 -5.30 -13.33 -2.62
N SER A 56 -6.56 -13.35 -2.17
CA SER A 56 -7.30 -12.12 -1.90
C SER A 56 -6.77 -11.30 -0.71
N ARG A 57 -5.88 -11.86 0.13
CA ARG A 57 -5.17 -11.05 1.15
C ARG A 57 -4.30 -9.97 0.50
N SER A 58 -3.80 -10.27 -0.70
CA SER A 58 -2.87 -9.43 -1.44
C SER A 58 -3.53 -8.47 -2.41
N ASP A 59 -4.86 -8.53 -2.54
CA ASP A 59 -5.63 -7.60 -3.37
C ASP A 59 -5.27 -6.14 -3.08
N VAL A 60 -5.20 -5.33 -4.14
CA VAL A 60 -4.87 -3.90 -4.04
C VAL A 60 -6.14 -3.11 -3.77
N VAL A 61 -6.23 -2.46 -2.61
CA VAL A 61 -7.41 -1.68 -2.21
C VAL A 61 -7.19 -0.22 -2.57
N LEU A 62 -8.11 0.37 -3.32
CA LEU A 62 -8.11 1.78 -3.67
C LEU A 62 -9.21 2.48 -2.87
N GLY A 63 -8.85 2.96 -1.69
CA GLY A 63 -9.79 3.65 -0.81
C GLY A 63 -10.18 5.06 -1.27
N GLU A 64 -9.46 5.59 -2.26
CA GLU A 64 -9.73 6.80 -3.01
C GLU A 64 -9.38 6.57 -4.50
N PRO A 65 -9.86 7.42 -5.43
CA PRO A 65 -9.57 7.26 -6.85
C PRO A 65 -8.07 7.35 -7.14
N ASN A 66 -7.53 6.39 -7.88
CA ASN A 66 -6.17 6.42 -8.41
C ASN A 66 -6.05 7.42 -9.56
N SER A 67 -6.07 8.71 -9.22
CA SER A 67 -6.18 9.80 -10.20
C SER A 67 -4.88 10.09 -10.98
N ALA A 68 -3.73 9.62 -10.51
CA ALA A 68 -2.45 9.79 -11.20
C ALA A 68 -2.10 8.56 -12.07
N PRO A 69 -1.43 8.73 -13.23
CA PRO A 69 -0.94 7.60 -14.04
C PRO A 69 -0.01 6.67 -13.27
N SER A 70 0.86 7.21 -12.40
CA SER A 70 1.71 6.42 -11.51
C SER A 70 0.94 5.64 -10.42
N GLN A 71 -0.38 5.77 -10.35
CA GLN A 71 -1.24 4.97 -9.48
C GLN A 71 -2.02 3.90 -10.28
N SER A 72 -1.62 3.63 -11.53
CA SER A 72 -2.30 2.70 -12.40
C SER A 72 -2.22 1.26 -11.92
N MET A 73 -3.30 0.51 -12.12
CA MET A 73 -3.40 -0.92 -11.83
C MET A 73 -3.04 -1.76 -13.06
N PRO A 74 -2.22 -2.81 -12.88
CA PRO A 74 -1.85 -3.73 -13.95
C PRO A 74 -2.99 -4.72 -14.26
N LEU A 75 -3.32 -4.86 -15.55
CA LEU A 75 -4.21 -5.89 -16.08
C LEU A 75 -3.57 -6.49 -17.32
N GLY A 76 -3.68 -7.80 -17.54
CA GLY A 76 -3.09 -8.40 -18.73
C GLY A 76 -3.42 -9.87 -18.95
N ASN A 77 -2.99 -10.38 -20.10
CA ASN A 77 -3.11 -11.78 -20.50
C ASN A 77 -1.80 -12.35 -21.09
N GLY A 78 -0.71 -11.63 -20.87
CA GLY A 78 0.64 -11.91 -21.34
C GLY A 78 0.94 -11.56 -22.81
N SER A 79 -0.07 -11.19 -23.61
CA SER A 79 0.12 -10.63 -24.96
C SER A 79 -0.35 -9.18 -25.07
N LEU A 80 -1.36 -8.81 -24.29
CA LEU A 80 -1.83 -7.44 -24.07
C LEU A 80 -1.73 -7.15 -22.58
N GLY A 81 -1.10 -6.03 -22.26
CA GLY A 81 -1.01 -5.47 -20.92
C GLY A 81 -1.64 -4.10 -20.89
N VAL A 82 -2.16 -3.71 -19.73
CA VAL A 82 -2.93 -2.50 -19.53
C VAL A 82 -2.56 -1.89 -18.19
N ALA A 83 -2.26 -0.59 -18.20
CA ALA A 83 -2.16 0.25 -17.01
C ALA A 83 -3.46 1.07 -16.89
N ALA A 84 -4.28 0.83 -15.86
CA ALA A 84 -5.61 1.44 -15.70
C ALA A 84 -5.73 2.36 -14.47
N TRP A 85 -6.30 3.56 -14.63
CA TRP A 85 -6.44 4.55 -13.54
C TRP A 85 -7.62 5.53 -13.72
N ALA A 86 -7.92 6.30 -12.67
CA ALA A 86 -9.16 7.05 -12.51
C ALA A 86 -9.08 8.57 -12.78
N ALA A 87 -8.17 9.05 -13.65
CA ALA A 87 -7.93 10.50 -13.85
C ALA A 87 -9.13 11.31 -14.38
N ASN A 88 -9.97 10.72 -15.23
CA ASN A 88 -11.10 11.41 -15.91
C ASN A 88 -12.35 10.52 -15.99
N GLY A 89 -12.62 9.73 -14.96
CA GLY A 89 -13.54 8.58 -15.05
C GLY A 89 -12.69 7.33 -15.15
N PHE A 90 -12.57 6.73 -16.34
CA PHE A 90 -11.65 5.61 -16.54
C PHE A 90 -10.65 5.93 -17.65
N THR A 91 -9.36 5.81 -17.36
CA THR A 91 -8.26 5.95 -18.31
C THR A 91 -7.42 4.68 -18.29
N ALA A 92 -7.00 4.19 -19.46
CA ALA A 92 -6.14 3.01 -19.53
C ALA A 92 -5.17 3.09 -20.70
N GLN A 93 -3.89 2.84 -20.47
CA GLN A 93 -2.90 2.69 -21.53
C GLN A 93 -2.77 1.21 -21.91
N LEU A 94 -2.76 0.92 -23.21
CA LEU A 94 -2.56 -0.42 -23.76
C LEU A 94 -1.09 -0.62 -24.10
N ASN A 95 -0.52 -1.79 -23.84
CA ASN A 95 0.87 -2.14 -24.12
C ASN A 95 0.97 -3.56 -24.73
N ARG A 96 2.00 -3.80 -25.53
CA ARG A 96 2.29 -5.11 -26.14
C ARG A 96 3.79 -5.34 -26.21
N SER A 97 4.23 -6.58 -25.98
CA SER A 97 5.64 -6.96 -26.06
C SER A 97 6.17 -7.09 -27.49
N ASP A 98 5.29 -7.09 -28.50
CA ASP A 98 5.64 -7.31 -29.91
C ASP A 98 5.64 -6.03 -30.78
N THR A 99 5.55 -4.84 -30.18
CA THR A 99 5.63 -3.54 -30.87
C THR A 99 7.09 -3.04 -31.00
N MET A 100 7.98 -3.96 -31.39
CA MET A 100 9.41 -3.72 -31.57
C MET A 100 9.71 -2.73 -32.72
N PRO A 101 10.87 -2.06 -32.75
CA PRO A 101 11.94 -2.07 -31.76
C PRO A 101 11.74 -1.05 -30.64
N SER A 102 10.64 -0.29 -30.64
CA SER A 102 10.45 0.86 -29.74
C SER A 102 9.36 0.65 -28.70
N ARG A 103 8.79 -0.57 -28.61
CA ARG A 103 7.69 -0.94 -27.72
C ARG A 103 6.53 0.06 -27.74
N LEU A 104 6.23 0.59 -28.93
CA LEU A 104 5.24 1.65 -29.08
C LEU A 104 3.85 1.17 -28.63
N SER A 105 3.19 1.96 -27.79
CA SER A 105 1.86 1.64 -27.28
C SER A 105 0.82 1.61 -28.42
N PRO A 106 -0.14 0.65 -28.40
CA PRO A 106 -1.36 0.71 -29.21
C PRO A 106 -2.26 1.92 -28.96
N GLY A 107 -2.15 2.57 -27.81
CA GLY A 107 -2.83 3.83 -27.47
C GLY A 107 -3.51 3.82 -26.11
N GLN A 108 -4.09 4.97 -25.76
CA GLN A 108 -4.75 5.21 -24.49
C GLN A 108 -6.28 5.33 -24.67
N VAL A 109 -7.02 4.66 -23.80
CA VAL A 109 -8.48 4.65 -23.71
C VAL A 109 -8.93 5.65 -22.66
N ASN A 110 -10.01 6.38 -22.93
CA ASN A 110 -10.66 7.25 -21.95
C ASN A 110 -12.19 7.13 -22.03
N ILE A 111 -12.85 6.97 -20.87
CA ILE A 111 -14.30 6.85 -20.71
C ILE A 111 -14.79 7.93 -19.74
N PRO A 112 -15.04 9.17 -20.23
CA PRO A 112 -15.38 10.31 -19.37
C PRO A 112 -16.71 10.20 -18.62
N GLY A 113 -17.62 9.32 -19.06
CA GLY A 113 -18.91 9.08 -18.39
C GLY A 113 -18.77 8.59 -16.94
N LEU A 114 -17.63 8.00 -16.60
CA LEU A 114 -17.35 7.46 -15.28
C LEU A 114 -16.86 8.51 -14.28
N ALA A 115 -16.66 9.77 -14.68
CA ALA A 115 -16.20 10.83 -13.77
C ALA A 115 -17.14 11.05 -12.57
N ALA A 116 -18.44 10.76 -12.70
CA ALA A 116 -19.38 10.82 -11.58
C ALA A 116 -19.17 9.71 -10.53
N MET A 117 -18.54 8.58 -10.91
CA MET A 117 -18.12 7.53 -9.99
C MET A 117 -16.84 7.95 -9.28
N THR A 118 -15.83 8.37 -10.04
CA THR A 118 -14.50 8.69 -9.52
C THR A 118 -14.41 10.02 -8.79
N SER A 119 -15.44 10.87 -8.87
CA SER A 119 -15.56 12.08 -8.03
C SER A 119 -16.47 11.88 -6.81
N ALA A 120 -17.04 10.68 -6.61
CA ALA A 120 -17.96 10.43 -5.51
C ALA A 120 -17.21 10.28 -4.18
N SER A 121 -17.76 10.86 -3.11
CA SER A 121 -17.15 10.77 -1.77
C SER A 121 -17.18 9.36 -1.16
N ASN A 122 -17.95 8.45 -1.76
CA ASN A 122 -18.04 7.04 -1.37
C ASN A 122 -17.33 6.13 -2.38
N PHE A 123 -16.34 6.65 -3.10
CA PHE A 123 -15.54 5.84 -4.02
C PHE A 123 -14.87 4.69 -3.28
N THR A 124 -14.84 3.52 -3.92
CA THR A 124 -14.04 2.37 -3.53
C THR A 124 -13.54 1.69 -4.80
N GLY A 125 -12.27 1.31 -4.84
CA GLY A 125 -11.71 0.49 -5.91
C GLY A 125 -10.93 -0.69 -5.33
N HIS A 126 -10.74 -1.71 -6.16
CA HIS A 126 -10.14 -2.96 -5.77
C HIS A 126 -9.61 -3.72 -6.99
N LEU A 127 -8.32 -4.06 -7.01
CA LEU A 127 -7.79 -5.05 -7.94
C LEU A 127 -7.93 -6.44 -7.33
N ASP A 128 -8.90 -7.22 -7.81
CA ASP A 128 -9.10 -8.62 -7.46
C ASP A 128 -8.09 -9.48 -8.21
N LEU A 129 -7.04 -9.90 -7.51
CA LEU A 129 -5.97 -10.71 -8.08
C LEU A 129 -6.43 -12.14 -8.37
N TYR A 130 -7.41 -12.65 -7.61
CA TYR A 130 -7.89 -14.01 -7.76
C TYR A 130 -8.66 -14.21 -9.06
N ASN A 131 -9.38 -13.18 -9.52
CA ASN A 131 -10.10 -13.20 -10.80
C ASN A 131 -9.42 -12.36 -11.90
N GLY A 132 -8.41 -11.55 -11.57
CA GLY A 132 -7.74 -10.62 -12.47
C GLY A 132 -8.69 -9.56 -13.04
N VAL A 133 -9.39 -8.87 -12.13
CA VAL A 133 -10.41 -7.85 -12.44
C VAL A 133 -10.19 -6.62 -11.57
N LEU A 134 -10.20 -5.44 -12.19
CA LEU A 134 -10.30 -4.16 -11.48
C LEU A 134 -11.77 -3.81 -11.28
N ASP A 135 -12.19 -3.75 -10.03
CA ASP A 135 -13.53 -3.34 -9.61
C ASP A 135 -13.47 -1.92 -9.02
N GLU A 136 -14.33 -1.01 -9.50
CA GLU A 136 -14.49 0.31 -8.90
C GLU A 136 -15.97 0.64 -8.71
N SER A 137 -16.28 1.41 -7.68
CA SER A 137 -17.64 1.85 -7.39
C SER A 137 -17.67 3.23 -6.74
N GLY A 138 -18.77 3.95 -6.93
CA GLY A 138 -18.93 5.31 -6.42
C GLY A 138 -20.15 5.98 -7.02
N GLY A 139 -20.86 6.81 -6.24
CA GLY A 139 -22.01 7.57 -6.76
C GLY A 139 -23.17 6.71 -7.29
N GLY A 140 -23.25 5.44 -6.90
CA GLY A 140 -24.24 4.47 -7.39
C GLY A 140 -23.89 3.80 -8.72
N MET A 141 -22.70 4.08 -9.29
CA MET A 141 -22.15 3.38 -10.45
C MET A 141 -21.12 2.33 -10.01
N THR A 142 -20.95 1.30 -10.84
CA THR A 142 -19.88 0.30 -10.72
C THR A 142 -19.21 0.08 -12.07
N LEU A 143 -17.91 -0.19 -12.03
CA LEU A 143 -17.04 -0.57 -13.14
C LEU A 143 -16.41 -1.93 -12.81
N GLN A 144 -16.35 -2.81 -13.80
CA GLN A 144 -15.42 -3.94 -13.81
C GLN A 144 -14.57 -3.88 -15.08
N ALA A 145 -13.24 -3.92 -14.95
CA ALA A 145 -12.30 -3.87 -16.06
C ALA A 145 -11.33 -5.06 -16.03
N TRP A 146 -11.12 -5.72 -17.15
CA TRP A 146 -10.17 -6.84 -17.26
C TRP A 146 -9.67 -7.06 -18.69
N VAL A 147 -8.58 -7.82 -18.81
CA VAL A 147 -8.04 -8.30 -20.09
C VAL A 147 -8.32 -9.82 -20.18
N PRO A 148 -9.19 -10.30 -21.10
CA PRO A 148 -9.50 -11.71 -21.20
C PRO A 148 -8.26 -12.58 -21.52
N ALA A 149 -8.04 -13.64 -20.74
CA ALA A 149 -6.91 -14.56 -20.94
C ALA A 149 -6.79 -15.11 -22.39
N GLY A 150 -7.94 -15.35 -23.05
CA GLY A 150 -8.00 -15.92 -24.39
C GLY A 150 -7.96 -14.92 -25.55
N LYS A 151 -8.00 -13.60 -25.29
CA LYS A 151 -8.23 -12.60 -26.33
C LYS A 151 -7.60 -11.25 -25.98
N ASP A 152 -6.87 -10.67 -26.93
CA ASP A 152 -6.16 -9.40 -26.75
C ASP A 152 -7.11 -8.20 -26.82
N GLU A 153 -7.92 -8.04 -25.79
CA GLU A 153 -8.80 -6.89 -25.60
C GLU A 153 -8.88 -6.44 -24.14
N LEU A 154 -9.17 -5.17 -23.95
CA LEU A 154 -9.63 -4.61 -22.68
C LEU A 154 -11.16 -4.57 -22.71
N VAL A 155 -11.79 -5.18 -21.71
CA VAL A 155 -13.25 -5.11 -21.50
C VAL A 155 -13.51 -4.25 -20.28
N VAL A 156 -14.41 -3.28 -20.43
CA VAL A 156 -14.89 -2.41 -19.36
C VAL A 156 -16.41 -2.49 -19.30
N GLU A 157 -16.93 -3.08 -18.23
CA GLU A 157 -18.37 -3.20 -17.97
C GLU A 157 -18.81 -2.19 -16.94
N VAL A 158 -19.92 -1.51 -17.21
CA VAL A 158 -20.45 -0.46 -16.33
C VAL A 158 -21.91 -0.75 -15.98
N THR A 159 -22.25 -0.56 -14.71
CA THR A 159 -23.64 -0.58 -14.23
C THR A 159 -23.94 0.67 -13.39
N GLY A 160 -25.23 0.99 -13.24
CA GLY A 160 -25.68 2.12 -12.42
C GLY A 160 -25.60 3.49 -13.12
N ALA A 161 -25.20 3.55 -14.39
CA ALA A 161 -25.24 4.78 -15.18
C ALA A 161 -26.69 5.27 -15.37
N ALA A 162 -26.86 6.56 -15.70
CA ALA A 162 -28.20 7.09 -15.97
C ALA A 162 -28.84 6.38 -17.19
N ALA A 163 -30.09 5.96 -17.06
CA ALA A 163 -30.79 5.19 -18.10
C ALA A 163 -30.85 5.95 -19.44
N ASN A 164 -30.41 5.31 -20.52
CA ASN A 164 -30.30 5.90 -21.86
C ASN A 164 -29.38 7.14 -21.94
N ALA A 165 -28.51 7.37 -20.96
CA ALA A 165 -27.53 8.45 -21.00
C ALA A 165 -26.67 8.34 -22.25
N ALA A 166 -26.32 9.50 -22.82
CA ALA A 166 -25.40 9.56 -23.94
C ALA A 166 -23.96 9.47 -23.41
N GLU A 167 -23.23 8.48 -23.89
CA GLU A 167 -21.90 8.13 -23.45
C GLU A 167 -20.90 8.19 -24.60
N THR A 168 -19.63 8.33 -24.26
CA THR A 168 -18.53 8.28 -25.24
C THR A 168 -17.33 7.57 -24.66
N ALA A 169 -16.59 6.88 -25.52
CA ALA A 169 -15.25 6.38 -25.23
C ALA A 169 -14.30 6.78 -26.36
N THR A 170 -13.08 7.19 -26.02
CA THR A 170 -12.06 7.60 -26.98
C THR A 170 -10.86 6.69 -26.91
N LEU A 171 -10.22 6.50 -28.06
CA LEU A 171 -8.90 5.89 -28.19
C LEU A 171 -7.98 6.93 -28.82
N SER A 172 -6.85 7.17 -28.17
CA SER A 172 -5.92 8.26 -28.46
C SER A 172 -4.48 7.81 -28.55
N LEU A 173 -3.73 8.49 -29.42
CA LEU A 173 -2.27 8.53 -29.46
C LEU A 173 -1.82 9.98 -29.31
N TRP A 174 -0.60 10.16 -28.82
CA TRP A 174 0.03 11.45 -28.50
C TRP A 174 0.80 12.05 -29.68
N SER A 175 1.38 13.23 -29.43
CA SER A 175 2.20 13.95 -30.40
C SER A 175 3.42 13.13 -30.81
N GLY A 176 3.86 13.26 -32.07
CA GLY A 176 4.97 12.48 -32.64
C GLY A 176 4.54 11.18 -33.32
N ARG A 177 3.34 10.67 -33.02
CA ARG A 177 2.78 9.49 -33.70
C ARG A 177 2.15 9.85 -35.04
N SER A 178 2.23 8.92 -36.00
CA SER A 178 1.66 9.06 -37.35
C SER A 178 0.75 7.88 -37.74
N PRO A 179 -0.30 7.59 -36.95
CA PRO A 179 -1.23 6.49 -37.21
C PRO A 179 -2.23 6.83 -38.32
N THR A 180 -2.92 5.81 -38.80
CA THR A 180 -4.15 5.94 -39.60
C THR A 180 -5.36 5.78 -38.69
N ALA A 181 -6.17 6.83 -38.59
CA ALA A 181 -7.48 6.77 -37.96
C ALA A 181 -8.55 6.31 -38.95
N SER A 182 -9.41 5.39 -38.51
CA SER A 182 -10.51 4.88 -39.33
C SER A 182 -11.75 4.58 -38.49
N ALA A 183 -12.93 4.66 -39.11
CA ALA A 183 -14.19 4.33 -38.46
C ALA A 183 -15.16 3.69 -39.46
N SER A 184 -15.96 2.73 -39.00
CA SER A 184 -16.98 2.07 -39.80
C SER A 184 -18.11 1.55 -38.91
N GLY A 185 -19.33 2.05 -39.09
CA GLY A 185 -20.48 1.64 -38.28
C GLY A 185 -20.24 1.90 -36.79
N ALA A 186 -20.26 0.83 -35.98
CA ALA A 186 -20.06 0.86 -34.53
C ALA A 186 -18.58 0.83 -34.09
N TYR A 187 -17.64 0.79 -35.04
CA TYR A 187 -16.21 0.57 -34.76
C TYR A 187 -15.38 1.79 -35.13
N ALA A 188 -14.34 2.05 -34.34
CA ALA A 188 -13.27 2.97 -34.72
C ALA A 188 -11.90 2.42 -34.31
N ALA A 189 -10.85 2.74 -35.06
CA ALA A 189 -9.52 2.17 -34.85
C ALA A 189 -8.39 3.15 -35.19
N LEU A 190 -7.29 3.03 -34.46
CA LEU A 190 -5.99 3.58 -34.78
C LEU A 190 -5.05 2.45 -35.15
N ALA A 191 -4.30 2.61 -36.23
CA ALA A 191 -3.28 1.64 -36.63
C ALA A 191 -2.06 2.34 -37.22
N GLN A 192 -0.87 1.91 -36.81
CA GLN A 192 0.41 2.36 -37.36
C GLN A 192 1.30 1.15 -37.62
N THR A 193 2.06 1.20 -38.71
CA THR A 193 3.14 0.24 -38.98
C THR A 193 4.43 1.01 -39.20
N TRP A 194 5.54 0.38 -38.89
CA TRP A 194 6.87 0.89 -39.14
C TRP A 194 7.80 -0.27 -39.48
N VAL A 195 8.90 0.04 -40.17
CA VAL A 195 9.93 -0.94 -40.49
C VAL A 195 11.10 -0.68 -39.56
N ASP A 196 11.59 -1.74 -38.93
CA ASP A 196 12.85 -1.69 -38.21
C ASP A 196 14.02 -1.59 -39.21
N ASN A 197 14.43 -0.36 -39.55
CA ASN A 197 15.49 -0.10 -40.52
C ASN A 197 16.37 1.13 -40.20
N SER A 198 16.13 1.79 -39.07
CA SER A 198 16.77 3.05 -38.71
C SER A 198 18.03 2.87 -37.86
N GLN A 199 18.05 1.85 -36.99
CA GLN A 199 19.13 1.58 -36.06
C GLN A 199 20.15 0.58 -36.65
N THR A 200 21.39 0.61 -36.14
CA THR A 200 22.38 -0.43 -36.42
C THR A 200 21.86 -1.78 -35.91
N GLY A 201 22.10 -2.87 -36.65
CA GLY A 201 21.61 -4.20 -36.26
C GLY A 201 20.11 -4.41 -36.47
N ASN A 202 19.45 -3.53 -37.23
CA ASN A 202 18.04 -3.66 -37.57
C ASN A 202 17.72 -5.00 -38.27
N SER A 203 16.50 -5.47 -38.03
CA SER A 203 15.96 -6.72 -38.58
C SER A 203 15.37 -6.58 -39.98
N GLY A 204 15.05 -5.36 -40.42
CA GLY A 204 14.31 -5.09 -41.65
C GLY A 204 12.83 -5.53 -41.60
N GLN A 205 12.34 -6.03 -40.46
CA GLN A 205 10.97 -6.51 -40.30
C GLN A 205 9.99 -5.34 -40.14
N THR A 206 8.74 -5.57 -40.56
CA THR A 206 7.63 -4.64 -40.33
C THR A 206 6.95 -4.98 -39.01
N PHE A 207 6.87 -4.00 -38.12
CA PHE A 207 6.13 -4.04 -36.88
C PHE A 207 4.98 -3.04 -36.93
N GLY A 208 4.11 -3.09 -35.95
CA GLY A 208 2.98 -2.18 -35.87
C GLY A 208 2.22 -2.30 -34.58
N ALA A 209 1.45 -1.26 -34.31
CA ALA A 209 0.49 -1.23 -33.22
C ALA A 209 -0.88 -0.87 -33.78
N MET A 210 -1.91 -1.58 -33.32
CA MET A 210 -3.29 -1.32 -33.66
C MET A 210 -4.14 -1.44 -32.39
N ALA A 211 -5.07 -0.50 -32.22
CA ALA A 211 -6.16 -0.63 -31.27
C ALA A 211 -7.50 -0.28 -31.94
N ALA A 212 -8.54 -1.01 -31.58
CA ALA A 212 -9.89 -0.85 -32.11
C ALA A 212 -10.90 -0.84 -30.97
N ILE A 213 -11.77 0.16 -30.97
CA ILE A 213 -12.75 0.42 -29.91
C ILE A 213 -14.18 0.29 -30.44
N THR A 214 -15.04 -0.29 -29.61
CA THR A 214 -16.50 -0.32 -29.77
C THR A 214 -17.18 -0.29 -28.39
N ALA A 215 -18.50 -0.25 -28.36
CA ALA A 215 -19.27 -0.23 -27.12
C ALA A 215 -20.56 -1.06 -27.24
N GLY A 216 -21.00 -1.62 -26.11
CA GLY A 216 -22.32 -2.17 -25.90
C GLY A 216 -23.34 -1.07 -25.56
N GLY A 217 -24.61 -1.34 -25.83
CA GLY A 217 -25.69 -0.37 -25.64
C GLY A 217 -26.45 -0.10 -26.94
N SER A 218 -27.06 1.08 -27.04
CA SER A 218 -27.83 1.48 -28.23
C SER A 218 -27.19 2.65 -28.97
N ASN A 219 -27.52 2.82 -30.25
CA ASN A 219 -27.03 3.93 -31.11
C ASN A 219 -25.50 4.04 -31.23
N VAL A 220 -24.79 2.91 -31.12
CA VAL A 220 -23.32 2.85 -31.17
C VAL A 220 -22.80 3.33 -32.53
N THR A 221 -21.98 4.38 -32.54
CA THR A 221 -21.41 4.99 -33.75
C THR A 221 -19.95 5.34 -33.54
N GLY A 222 -19.07 4.78 -34.38
CA GLY A 222 -17.65 5.12 -34.44
C GLY A 222 -17.36 6.32 -35.35
N SER A 223 -16.38 7.13 -34.98
CA SER A 223 -15.96 8.33 -35.71
C SER A 223 -14.45 8.59 -35.56
N THR A 224 -13.84 9.16 -36.60
CA THR A 224 -12.49 9.73 -36.54
C THR A 224 -12.57 11.17 -36.02
N VAL A 225 -11.82 11.50 -34.97
CA VAL A 225 -11.75 12.87 -34.43
C VAL A 225 -10.56 13.62 -35.03
N SER A 226 -9.40 12.97 -35.06
CA SER A 226 -8.17 13.45 -35.69
C SER A 226 -7.42 12.27 -36.31
N SER A 227 -6.21 12.49 -36.83
CA SER A 227 -5.34 11.38 -37.24
C SER A 227 -4.93 10.49 -36.06
N THR A 228 -4.81 11.05 -34.85
CA THR A 228 -4.35 10.35 -33.64
C THR A 228 -5.46 10.04 -32.65
N GLN A 229 -6.72 10.35 -32.95
CA GLN A 229 -7.83 10.10 -32.04
C GLN A 229 -9.06 9.61 -32.79
N VAL A 230 -9.65 8.55 -32.25
CA VAL A 230 -10.98 8.04 -32.64
C VAL A 230 -11.92 8.00 -31.44
N LYS A 231 -13.22 7.97 -31.71
CA LYS A 231 -14.27 7.98 -30.70
C LYS A 231 -15.41 7.07 -31.08
N VAL A 232 -16.00 6.42 -30.08
CA VAL A 232 -17.30 5.75 -30.17
C VAL A 232 -18.28 6.50 -29.29
N SER A 233 -19.43 6.87 -29.86
CA SER A 233 -20.57 7.46 -29.14
C SER A 233 -21.69 6.43 -29.06
N PHE A 234 -22.34 6.32 -27.90
CA PHE A 234 -23.40 5.33 -27.66
C PHE A 234 -24.38 5.82 -26.58
N ASN A 235 -25.44 5.06 -26.35
CA ASN A 235 -26.35 5.27 -25.23
C ASN A 235 -26.31 4.07 -24.29
N ALA A 236 -26.22 4.33 -22.99
CA ALA A 236 -26.42 3.33 -21.95
C ALA A 236 -27.78 2.63 -22.14
N SER A 237 -27.91 1.41 -21.62
CA SER A 237 -29.18 0.68 -21.69
C SER A 237 -30.28 1.37 -20.87
N SER A 238 -31.52 0.90 -21.02
CA SER A 238 -32.64 1.35 -20.19
C SER A 238 -32.47 1.02 -18.70
N THR A 239 -31.54 0.13 -18.36
CA THR A 239 -31.19 -0.23 -16.98
C THR A 239 -29.89 0.42 -16.51
N GLY A 240 -29.30 1.33 -17.30
CA GLY A 240 -28.06 2.01 -16.90
C GLY A 240 -26.80 1.16 -17.04
N THR A 241 -26.79 0.20 -17.98
CA THR A 241 -25.66 -0.69 -18.24
C THR A 241 -25.06 -0.45 -19.63
N TYR A 242 -23.75 -0.58 -19.76
CA TYR A 242 -23.04 -0.59 -21.04
C TYR A 242 -21.67 -1.26 -20.90
N SER A 243 -21.07 -1.59 -22.03
CA SER A 243 -19.70 -2.10 -22.11
C SER A 243 -18.87 -1.25 -23.07
N VAL A 244 -17.57 -1.17 -22.83
CA VAL A 244 -16.59 -0.66 -23.78
C VAL A 244 -15.56 -1.75 -24.01
N VAL A 245 -15.33 -2.11 -25.27
CA VAL A 245 -14.38 -3.17 -25.64
C VAL A 245 -13.34 -2.59 -26.57
N VAL A 246 -12.07 -2.79 -26.21
CA VAL A 246 -10.92 -2.29 -26.96
C VAL A 246 -9.96 -3.42 -27.29
N ALA A 247 -9.94 -3.91 -28.54
CA ALA A 247 -8.96 -4.91 -28.96
C ALA A 247 -7.65 -4.25 -29.37
N ALA A 248 -6.54 -4.86 -28.99
CA ALA A 248 -5.21 -4.49 -29.42
C ALA A 248 -4.45 -5.76 -29.85
N PRO A 249 -4.73 -6.31 -31.05
CA PRO A 249 -4.09 -7.52 -31.54
C PRO A 249 -2.63 -7.26 -31.96
N GLN A 250 -1.87 -8.33 -32.16
CA GLN A 250 -0.62 -8.25 -32.92
C GLN A 250 -0.89 -7.65 -34.30
N TRP A 251 -0.05 -6.70 -34.72
CA TRP A 251 -0.27 -5.96 -35.95
C TRP A 251 1.00 -5.74 -36.76
N THR A 252 0.99 -6.17 -38.01
CA THR A 252 2.09 -5.95 -38.98
C THR A 252 1.61 -5.31 -40.28
N GLY A 253 0.34 -4.86 -40.32
CA GLY A 253 -0.31 -4.22 -41.47
C GLY A 253 -1.59 -4.91 -41.92
N GLY A 254 -2.37 -4.21 -42.78
CA GLY A 254 -3.66 -4.69 -43.27
C GLY A 254 -4.73 -3.59 -43.24
N THR A 255 -6.01 -3.99 -43.23
CA THR A 255 -7.16 -3.08 -43.18
C THR A 255 -7.72 -2.99 -41.76
N ALA A 256 -7.37 -1.93 -41.03
CA ALA A 256 -7.75 -1.77 -39.62
C ALA A 256 -9.26 -1.89 -39.35
N THR A 257 -10.12 -1.38 -40.24
CA THR A 257 -11.59 -1.44 -40.06
C THR A 257 -12.18 -2.84 -40.15
N SER A 258 -11.65 -3.71 -41.03
CA SER A 258 -12.10 -5.12 -41.10
C SER A 258 -11.56 -5.94 -39.94
N THR A 259 -10.33 -5.66 -39.50
CA THR A 259 -9.75 -6.31 -38.32
C THR A 259 -10.53 -5.93 -37.07
N ALA A 260 -10.86 -4.64 -36.90
CA ALA A 260 -11.66 -4.13 -35.78
C ALA A 260 -13.02 -4.85 -35.66
N SER A 261 -13.79 -4.93 -36.75
CA SER A 261 -15.12 -5.56 -36.70
C SER A 261 -15.07 -7.06 -36.45
N SER A 262 -13.98 -7.74 -36.82
CA SER A 262 -13.80 -9.18 -36.57
C SER A 262 -13.40 -9.51 -35.13
N LEU A 263 -12.71 -8.59 -34.45
CA LEU A 263 -12.16 -8.83 -33.12
C LEU A 263 -13.15 -8.42 -32.02
N VAL A 264 -13.63 -7.19 -32.00
CA VAL A 264 -14.44 -6.68 -30.85
C VAL A 264 -15.94 -6.78 -31.05
N GLY A 265 -16.40 -7.16 -32.25
CA GLY A 265 -17.78 -6.95 -32.66
C GLY A 265 -18.87 -7.75 -31.94
N SER A 266 -18.58 -8.98 -31.52
CA SER A 266 -19.55 -9.79 -30.77
C SER A 266 -19.56 -9.48 -29.28
N ASP A 267 -18.41 -9.11 -28.73
CA ASP A 267 -18.16 -9.19 -27.29
C ASP A 267 -18.76 -7.99 -26.57
N ALA A 268 -18.80 -6.83 -27.22
CA ALA A 268 -19.54 -5.66 -26.74
C ALA A 268 -21.06 -5.88 -26.59
N SER A 269 -21.61 -6.93 -27.22
CA SER A 269 -23.03 -7.32 -27.05
C SER A 269 -23.22 -8.59 -26.22
N THR A 270 -22.13 -9.21 -25.78
CA THR A 270 -22.15 -10.42 -24.96
C THR A 270 -22.37 -10.04 -23.50
N ALA A 271 -23.10 -10.87 -22.76
CA ALA A 271 -23.32 -10.61 -21.34
C ALA A 271 -21.99 -10.67 -20.57
N ALA A 272 -21.71 -9.65 -19.75
CA ALA A 272 -20.53 -9.54 -18.88
C ALA A 272 -20.22 -10.84 -18.13
N SER A 273 -21.25 -11.47 -17.54
CA SER A 273 -21.13 -12.72 -16.79
C SER A 273 -20.52 -13.88 -17.60
N THR A 274 -20.74 -13.90 -18.91
CA THR A 274 -20.19 -14.95 -19.80
C THR A 274 -18.70 -14.72 -20.06
N LEU A 275 -18.30 -13.46 -20.28
CA LEU A 275 -16.90 -13.08 -20.50
C LEU A 275 -16.09 -13.25 -19.21
N LEU A 276 -16.61 -12.77 -18.08
CA LEU A 276 -15.99 -12.91 -16.75
C LEU A 276 -15.83 -14.37 -16.33
N ALA A 277 -16.78 -15.26 -16.65
CA ALA A 277 -16.65 -16.68 -16.30
C ALA A 277 -15.42 -17.33 -16.95
N THR A 278 -15.07 -16.93 -18.18
CA THR A 278 -13.86 -17.44 -18.86
C THR A 278 -12.59 -16.88 -18.23
N GLN A 279 -12.59 -15.58 -17.90
CA GLN A 279 -11.50 -14.91 -17.20
C GLN A 279 -11.23 -15.54 -15.84
N SER A 280 -12.26 -15.61 -14.99
CA SER A 280 -12.17 -16.18 -13.63
C SER A 280 -11.75 -17.65 -13.69
N SER A 281 -12.25 -18.42 -14.67
CA SER A 281 -11.83 -19.83 -14.81
C SER A 281 -10.36 -19.97 -15.17
N TRP A 282 -9.76 -19.02 -15.90
CA TRP A 282 -8.35 -19.07 -16.22
C TRP A 282 -7.50 -18.71 -14.99
N TRP A 283 -7.79 -17.59 -14.32
CA TRP A 283 -7.06 -17.17 -13.13
C TRP A 283 -7.18 -18.15 -11.96
N ASN A 284 -8.37 -18.67 -11.69
CA ASN A 284 -8.55 -19.66 -10.63
C ASN A 284 -7.76 -20.96 -10.93
N ASN A 285 -7.63 -21.33 -12.21
CA ASN A 285 -6.82 -22.47 -12.60
C ASN A 285 -5.31 -22.16 -12.49
N TYR A 286 -4.89 -20.96 -12.86
CA TYR A 286 -3.53 -20.49 -12.63
C TYR A 286 -3.17 -20.60 -11.15
N TRP A 287 -3.91 -19.91 -10.27
CA TRP A 287 -3.68 -19.91 -8.82
C TRP A 287 -3.76 -21.30 -8.17
N ALA A 288 -4.55 -22.22 -8.72
CA ALA A 288 -4.61 -23.60 -8.22
C ALA A 288 -3.36 -24.44 -8.53
N ASN A 289 -2.52 -23.98 -9.46
CA ASN A 289 -1.29 -24.66 -9.88
C ASN A 289 -0.02 -23.89 -9.52
N VAL A 290 -0.12 -22.73 -8.89
CA VAL A 290 1.03 -21.95 -8.39
C VAL A 290 1.29 -22.24 -6.91
N GLY A 291 2.56 -22.28 -6.52
CA GLY A 291 3.00 -22.36 -5.13
C GLY A 291 2.68 -21.06 -4.39
N LEU A 292 1.69 -21.09 -3.50
CA LEU A 292 1.34 -19.95 -2.65
C LEU A 292 2.09 -20.00 -1.32
N ILE A 293 2.44 -18.82 -0.80
CA ILE A 293 3.01 -18.63 0.53
C ILE A 293 2.15 -17.61 1.27
N GLU A 294 1.68 -17.98 2.45
CA GLU A 294 1.04 -17.08 3.42
C GLU A 294 2.03 -16.82 4.54
N ALA A 295 2.23 -15.56 4.94
CA ALA A 295 3.24 -15.20 5.94
C ALA A 295 2.71 -14.16 6.92
N ASN A 296 3.07 -14.31 8.20
CA ASN A 296 2.68 -13.35 9.24
C ASN A 296 3.80 -13.01 10.20
N SER A 297 3.80 -11.77 10.66
CA SER A 297 4.69 -11.26 11.70
C SER A 297 3.93 -10.28 12.58
N SER A 298 4.45 -10.02 13.77
CA SER A 298 3.82 -9.07 14.71
C SER A 298 3.91 -7.62 14.25
N ASP A 299 4.89 -7.27 13.41
CA ASP A 299 5.10 -5.93 12.88
C ASP A 299 4.49 -5.72 11.48
N GLY A 300 3.95 -6.77 10.86
CA GLY A 300 3.33 -6.69 9.53
C GLY A 300 4.31 -6.89 8.37
N SER A 301 5.62 -6.97 8.62
CA SER A 301 6.65 -7.08 7.57
C SER A 301 6.50 -8.34 6.73
N ALA A 302 6.30 -9.50 7.36
CA ALA A 302 6.10 -10.78 6.66
C ALA A 302 4.86 -10.76 5.76
N GLN A 303 3.75 -10.23 6.28
CA GLN A 303 2.51 -10.08 5.50
C GLN A 303 2.75 -9.18 4.29
N TYR A 304 3.53 -8.11 4.44
CA TYR A 304 3.85 -7.22 3.33
C TYR A 304 4.67 -7.93 2.23
N MET A 305 5.66 -8.74 2.60
CA MET A 305 6.45 -9.53 1.65
C MET A 305 5.63 -10.63 0.97
N GLU A 306 4.71 -11.30 1.69
CA GLU A 306 3.70 -12.19 1.09
C GLU A 306 2.91 -11.46 -0.01
N ASN A 307 2.47 -10.23 0.28
CA ASN A 307 1.66 -9.46 -0.67
C ASN A 307 2.45 -9.08 -1.92
N LEU A 308 3.70 -8.63 -1.77
CA LEU A 308 4.56 -8.35 -2.92
C LEU A 308 4.85 -9.59 -3.76
N ARG A 309 5.10 -10.75 -3.14
CA ARG A 309 5.27 -12.01 -3.88
C ARG A 309 4.01 -12.39 -4.64
N THR A 310 2.85 -12.25 -4.03
CA THR A 310 1.57 -12.58 -4.70
C THR A 310 1.28 -11.62 -5.86
N LEU A 311 1.60 -10.33 -5.69
CA LEU A 311 1.51 -9.33 -6.75
C LEU A 311 2.49 -9.63 -7.90
N TYR A 312 3.73 -10.01 -7.60
CA TYR A 312 4.69 -10.47 -8.61
C TYR A 312 4.12 -11.63 -9.43
N LEU A 313 3.58 -12.67 -8.77
CA LEU A 313 3.00 -13.82 -9.47
C LEU A 313 1.80 -13.43 -10.35
N TYR A 314 1.01 -12.45 -9.93
CA TYR A 314 -0.07 -11.90 -10.74
C TYR A 314 0.47 -11.12 -11.96
N ASP A 315 1.41 -10.20 -11.73
CA ASP A 315 1.98 -9.32 -12.75
C ASP A 315 2.77 -10.12 -13.81
N GLU A 316 3.49 -11.14 -13.40
CA GLU A 316 4.22 -12.06 -14.27
C GLU A 316 3.25 -12.84 -15.18
N ALA A 317 2.18 -13.42 -14.62
CA ALA A 317 1.16 -14.11 -15.41
C ALA A 317 0.37 -13.17 -16.34
N ALA A 318 0.18 -11.92 -15.93
CA ALA A 318 -0.46 -10.88 -16.73
C ALA A 318 0.46 -10.34 -17.85
N SER A 319 1.78 -10.52 -17.76
CA SER A 319 2.77 -9.96 -18.69
C SER A 319 3.46 -11.00 -19.58
N MET A 320 3.38 -12.30 -19.26
CA MET A 320 4.09 -13.37 -19.97
C MET A 320 3.15 -14.35 -20.70
N LYS A 321 3.46 -14.66 -21.97
CA LYS A 321 2.70 -15.65 -22.76
C LYS A 321 3.57 -16.36 -23.79
N SER A 322 3.52 -17.69 -23.79
CA SER A 322 4.18 -18.51 -24.82
C SER A 322 3.77 -18.07 -26.23
N GLY A 323 4.76 -17.86 -27.09
CA GLY A 323 4.56 -17.40 -28.48
C GLY A 323 4.56 -15.88 -28.65
N ALA A 324 4.63 -15.11 -27.56
CA ALA A 324 4.95 -13.68 -27.57
C ALA A 324 6.41 -13.45 -27.16
N TYR A 325 6.90 -12.23 -27.35
CA TYR A 325 8.15 -11.79 -26.73
C TYR A 325 7.96 -11.61 -25.20
N PRO A 326 9.04 -11.71 -24.40
CA PRO A 326 8.96 -11.47 -22.96
C PRO A 326 8.37 -10.09 -22.64
N GLY A 327 7.51 -10.05 -21.62
CA GLY A 327 6.84 -8.85 -21.15
C GLY A 327 7.81 -7.82 -20.57
N SER A 328 8.83 -8.30 -19.85
CA SER A 328 9.94 -7.51 -19.28
C SER A 328 11.22 -7.63 -20.11
N GLN A 329 12.10 -6.62 -20.03
CA GLN A 329 13.41 -6.62 -20.69
C GLN A 329 14.62 -6.42 -19.74
N ALA A 330 14.57 -5.41 -18.89
CA ALA A 330 15.68 -4.97 -18.03
C ALA A 330 15.16 -4.70 -16.61
N GLY A 331 14.37 -5.65 -16.09
CA GLY A 331 13.62 -5.46 -14.84
C GLY A 331 12.39 -4.56 -14.96
N VAL A 332 12.24 -3.84 -16.09
CA VAL A 332 11.09 -3.00 -16.43
C VAL A 332 9.82 -3.83 -16.59
N ALA A 333 8.69 -3.33 -16.10
CA ALA A 333 7.37 -3.90 -16.28
C ALA A 333 6.67 -3.32 -17.52
N ASP A 334 7.26 -3.49 -18.72
CA ASP A 334 6.85 -2.77 -19.94
C ASP A 334 5.37 -2.95 -20.32
N MET A 335 4.81 -4.11 -19.98
CA MET A 335 3.40 -4.43 -20.23
C MET A 335 2.44 -3.54 -19.42
N PHE A 336 2.93 -2.83 -18.40
CA PHE A 336 2.17 -1.94 -17.52
C PHE A 336 2.69 -0.49 -17.55
N ALA A 337 3.42 -0.10 -18.61
CA ALA A 337 3.79 1.28 -18.84
C ALA A 337 2.55 2.18 -18.95
N TYR A 338 2.59 3.35 -18.32
CA TYR A 338 1.51 4.35 -18.31
C TYR A 338 1.89 5.69 -18.94
N ASP A 339 3.19 5.96 -19.14
CA ASP A 339 3.70 7.25 -19.62
C ASP A 339 3.96 7.24 -21.13
N GLU A 340 2.89 7.01 -21.90
CA GLU A 340 2.92 7.12 -23.35
C GLU A 340 3.92 6.13 -24.02
N ASP A 341 4.85 6.61 -24.84
CA ASP A 341 5.92 5.80 -25.47
C ASP A 341 7.26 5.97 -24.74
N GLN A 342 7.26 6.50 -23.51
CA GLN A 342 8.49 6.68 -22.75
C GLN A 342 9.10 5.32 -22.39
N GLN A 343 10.40 5.23 -22.59
CA GLN A 343 11.24 4.06 -22.33
C GLN A 343 12.61 4.58 -21.90
N ASP A 344 13.03 4.28 -20.67
CA ASP A 344 14.30 4.79 -20.15
C ASP A 344 15.47 3.91 -20.59
N TRP A 345 15.21 2.62 -20.72
CA TRP A 345 16.14 1.64 -21.25
C TRP A 345 16.02 1.48 -22.77
N TYR A 346 16.84 0.62 -23.35
CA TYR A 346 16.79 0.31 -24.77
C TYR A 346 15.63 -0.67 -25.05
N PRO A 347 14.47 -0.24 -25.58
CA PRO A 347 13.24 -1.06 -25.66
C PRO A 347 13.32 -2.32 -26.53
N ALA A 348 14.39 -2.45 -27.32
CA ALA A 348 14.65 -3.60 -28.18
C ALA A 348 15.67 -4.59 -27.59
N GLY A 349 16.29 -4.26 -26.46
CA GLY A 349 17.31 -5.08 -25.81
C GLY A 349 16.73 -5.82 -24.60
N TYR A 350 17.20 -7.03 -24.35
CA TYR A 350 16.90 -7.81 -23.14
C TYR A 350 18.19 -7.98 -22.35
N TRP A 351 18.12 -7.79 -21.04
CA TRP A 351 19.22 -7.96 -20.09
C TRP A 351 18.98 -9.24 -19.32
N LEU A 352 19.79 -10.27 -19.57
CA LEU A 352 19.55 -11.56 -18.93
C LEU A 352 19.74 -11.47 -17.42
N TRP A 353 20.73 -10.70 -16.96
CA TRP A 353 20.99 -10.51 -15.54
C TRP A 353 19.73 -10.08 -14.80
N ASN A 354 18.99 -9.12 -15.35
CA ASN A 354 17.78 -8.57 -14.72
C ASN A 354 16.54 -9.46 -14.82
N LEU A 355 16.58 -10.51 -15.65
CA LEU A 355 15.48 -11.47 -15.79
C LEU A 355 15.64 -12.67 -14.86
N ARG A 356 16.81 -12.86 -14.22
CA ARG A 356 17.11 -14.07 -13.45
C ARG A 356 16.20 -14.27 -12.24
N GLY A 357 15.82 -13.20 -11.54
CA GLY A 357 14.91 -13.27 -10.39
C GLY A 357 13.52 -13.73 -10.82
N GLN A 358 13.03 -13.22 -11.95
CA GLN A 358 11.77 -13.66 -12.54
C GLN A 358 11.83 -15.14 -12.93
N ILE A 359 12.92 -15.56 -13.59
CA ILE A 359 13.11 -16.95 -13.98
C ILE A 359 13.12 -17.87 -12.76
N ALA A 360 13.89 -17.53 -11.73
CA ALA A 360 14.03 -18.31 -10.51
C ALA A 360 12.68 -18.45 -9.76
N ALA A 361 12.00 -17.34 -9.50
CA ALA A 361 10.71 -17.33 -8.82
C ALA A 361 9.65 -18.15 -9.57
N ASN A 362 9.61 -18.08 -10.91
CA ASN A 362 8.73 -18.90 -11.73
C ASN A 362 9.01 -20.41 -11.58
N LEU A 363 10.27 -20.83 -11.48
CA LEU A 363 10.63 -22.25 -11.31
C LEU A 363 10.16 -22.78 -9.96
N SER A 364 10.48 -22.07 -8.87
CA SER A 364 10.12 -22.45 -7.51
C SER A 364 8.62 -22.32 -7.21
N SER A 365 7.91 -21.48 -7.95
CA SER A 365 6.45 -21.36 -7.87
C SER A 365 5.70 -22.38 -8.75
N GLY A 366 6.39 -23.11 -9.63
CA GLY A 366 5.80 -24.09 -10.55
C GLY A 366 5.26 -23.50 -11.85
N ASP A 367 5.55 -22.24 -12.13
CA ASP A 367 5.10 -21.44 -13.28
C ASP A 367 6.03 -21.55 -14.49
N TYR A 368 6.48 -22.77 -14.77
CA TYR A 368 7.41 -23.11 -15.85
C TYR A 368 7.02 -22.54 -17.23
N ALA A 369 5.73 -22.35 -17.48
CA ALA A 369 5.21 -21.82 -18.73
C ALA A 369 5.56 -20.34 -18.94
N LEU A 370 5.76 -19.57 -17.86
CA LEU A 370 6.08 -18.15 -17.92
C LEU A 370 7.54 -17.88 -18.30
N ASN A 371 8.44 -18.87 -18.12
CA ASN A 371 9.83 -18.80 -18.60
C ASN A 371 10.02 -19.11 -20.10
N VAL A 372 9.04 -19.81 -20.71
CA VAL A 372 9.11 -20.25 -22.11
C VAL A 372 9.30 -19.11 -23.13
N PRO A 373 8.66 -17.92 -23.00
CA PRO A 373 8.90 -16.78 -23.89
C PRO A 373 10.38 -16.38 -23.96
N ILE A 374 11.07 -16.36 -22.82
CA ILE A 374 12.50 -16.01 -22.73
C ILE A 374 13.33 -17.06 -23.47
N PHE A 375 13.17 -18.34 -23.11
CA PHE A 375 13.97 -19.42 -23.73
C PHE A 375 13.71 -19.54 -25.24
N THR A 376 12.46 -19.32 -25.66
CA THR A 376 12.07 -19.40 -27.08
C THR A 376 12.65 -18.25 -27.89
N MET A 377 12.73 -17.04 -27.33
CA MET A 377 13.38 -15.91 -27.98
C MET A 377 14.85 -16.24 -28.29
N TYR A 378 15.63 -16.62 -27.27
CA TYR A 378 17.04 -16.99 -27.47
C TYR A 378 17.23 -18.19 -28.39
N LEU A 379 16.35 -19.20 -28.34
CA LEU A 379 16.41 -20.35 -29.25
C LEU A 379 16.16 -19.95 -30.71
N ASN A 380 15.16 -19.10 -30.96
CA ASN A 380 14.85 -18.61 -32.30
C ASN A 380 15.99 -17.77 -32.89
N ASP A 381 16.67 -17.02 -32.01
CA ASP A 381 17.78 -16.14 -32.37
C ASP A 381 19.15 -16.82 -32.39
N LEU A 382 19.25 -18.06 -31.90
CA LEU A 382 20.53 -18.79 -31.78
C LEU A 382 21.39 -18.74 -33.07
N PRO A 383 20.86 -18.93 -34.29
CA PRO A 383 21.66 -18.80 -35.51
C PRO A 383 22.24 -17.39 -35.73
N ALA A 384 21.51 -16.35 -35.33
CA ALA A 384 21.98 -14.97 -35.40
C ALA A 384 23.04 -14.69 -34.33
N ILE A 385 22.89 -15.27 -33.14
CA ILE A 385 23.86 -15.22 -32.04
C ILE A 385 25.17 -15.91 -32.43
N GLU A 386 25.13 -17.10 -33.05
CA GLU A 386 26.33 -17.79 -33.56
C GLU A 386 27.05 -16.96 -34.63
N SER A 387 26.29 -16.35 -35.54
CA SER A 387 26.82 -15.43 -36.57
C SER A 387 27.48 -14.20 -35.94
N TRP A 388 26.84 -13.62 -34.91
CA TRP A 388 27.38 -12.51 -34.14
C TRP A 388 28.68 -12.91 -33.43
N THR A 389 28.68 -14.04 -32.74
CA THR A 389 29.84 -14.61 -32.03
C THR A 389 31.01 -14.80 -33.01
N SER A 390 30.77 -15.46 -34.14
CA SER A 390 31.80 -15.65 -35.17
C SER A 390 32.36 -14.31 -35.68
N ALA A 391 31.53 -13.27 -35.79
CA ALA A 391 31.95 -11.97 -36.30
C ALA A 391 32.70 -11.12 -35.25
N GLN A 392 32.28 -11.15 -33.98
CA GLN A 392 32.75 -10.22 -32.94
C GLN A 392 33.72 -10.85 -31.93
N MET A 393 33.77 -12.18 -31.84
CA MET A 393 34.60 -12.94 -30.91
C MET A 393 35.72 -13.70 -31.62
N GLY A 394 36.25 -13.15 -32.71
CA GLY A 394 37.44 -13.69 -33.39
C GLY A 394 37.24 -15.02 -34.13
N GLY A 395 36.03 -15.31 -34.59
CA GLY A 395 35.72 -16.54 -35.32
C GLY A 395 35.63 -17.80 -34.45
N LYS A 396 35.48 -17.64 -33.12
CA LYS A 396 35.26 -18.75 -32.20
C LYS A 396 33.94 -19.47 -32.52
N ALA A 397 33.93 -20.79 -32.30
CA ALA A 397 32.75 -21.63 -32.48
C ALA A 397 31.76 -21.47 -31.32
N GLY A 398 30.52 -21.91 -31.50
CA GLY A 398 29.47 -21.81 -30.49
C GLY A 398 28.80 -20.44 -30.42
N ALA A 399 28.02 -20.26 -29.36
CA ALA A 399 27.24 -19.05 -29.11
C ALA A 399 27.69 -18.35 -27.81
N CYS A 400 28.30 -17.17 -27.96
CA CYS A 400 28.36 -16.17 -26.90
C CYS A 400 27.02 -15.45 -26.92
N ILE A 401 26.12 -15.82 -26.01
CA ILE A 401 24.82 -15.17 -25.88
C ILE A 401 25.05 -13.77 -25.30
N PRO A 402 24.63 -12.69 -26.00
CA PRO A 402 24.79 -11.33 -25.50
C PRO A 402 24.06 -11.11 -24.17
N GLU A 403 24.72 -10.47 -23.20
CA GLU A 403 24.08 -10.02 -21.96
C GLU A 403 22.93 -9.06 -22.26
N THR A 404 23.24 -8.01 -23.01
CA THR A 404 22.26 -7.12 -23.62
C THR A 404 22.00 -7.58 -25.05
N MET A 405 20.96 -8.38 -25.24
CA MET A 405 20.62 -8.94 -26.54
C MET A 405 19.48 -8.16 -27.17
N ARG A 406 19.69 -7.64 -28.37
CA ARG A 406 18.58 -7.16 -29.18
C ARG A 406 17.65 -8.32 -29.53
N PHE A 407 16.34 -8.10 -29.61
CA PHE A 407 15.31 -9.13 -29.91
C PHE A 407 15.51 -10.00 -31.17
N ASN A 408 16.56 -9.76 -31.96
CA ASN A 408 16.96 -10.52 -33.14
C ASN A 408 18.39 -11.10 -33.03
N GLY A 409 18.85 -11.36 -31.81
CA GLY A 409 20.08 -12.12 -31.53
C GLY A 409 21.40 -11.36 -31.59
N ASN A 410 21.43 -10.07 -31.93
CA ASN A 410 22.68 -9.31 -31.96
C ASN A 410 22.95 -8.55 -30.66
N GLY A 411 24.23 -8.38 -30.32
CA GLY A 411 24.68 -7.70 -29.11
C GLY A 411 24.82 -6.18 -29.22
N TYR A 412 24.16 -5.50 -30.17
CA TYR A 412 24.27 -4.04 -30.25
C TYR A 412 23.59 -3.38 -29.05
N TYR A 413 24.33 -2.54 -28.32
CA TYR A 413 23.78 -1.76 -27.23
C TYR A 413 23.21 -0.43 -27.74
N ASN A 414 21.94 -0.17 -27.44
CA ASN A 414 21.23 1.08 -27.68
C ASN A 414 21.42 1.67 -29.10
N GLY A 415 21.33 0.81 -30.12
CA GLY A 415 21.51 1.21 -31.53
C GLY A 415 22.92 1.71 -31.90
N GLY A 416 23.90 1.50 -31.01
CA GLY A 416 25.30 1.92 -31.15
C GLY A 416 26.09 1.13 -32.19
N SER A 417 27.43 1.16 -32.08
CA SER A 417 28.33 0.37 -32.93
C SER A 417 28.84 -0.87 -32.20
N ASN A 418 29.40 -1.81 -32.96
CA ASN A 418 30.10 -2.97 -32.40
C ASN A 418 31.43 -2.60 -31.71
N SER A 419 31.72 -1.30 -31.59
CA SER A 419 32.87 -0.75 -30.89
C SER A 419 32.50 0.04 -29.64
N SER A 420 31.22 0.05 -29.26
CA SER A 420 30.69 0.90 -28.18
C SER A 420 29.69 0.10 -27.34
N ASN A 421 30.19 -0.53 -26.28
CA ASN A 421 29.38 -1.31 -25.34
C ASN A 421 28.58 -2.46 -25.94
N ALA A 422 29.00 -3.01 -27.07
CA ALA A 422 28.29 -4.12 -27.70
C ALA A 422 28.59 -5.43 -26.97
N SER A 423 27.57 -6.15 -26.54
CA SER A 423 27.68 -7.45 -25.85
C SER A 423 28.37 -8.51 -26.72
N CYS A 424 29.16 -9.38 -26.10
CA CYS A 424 29.91 -10.43 -26.79
C CYS A 424 30.73 -9.88 -27.98
N ALA A 425 31.54 -8.85 -27.74
CA ALA A 425 32.36 -8.21 -28.76
C ALA A 425 33.75 -7.73 -28.26
N THR A 426 34.78 -8.54 -28.50
CA THR A 426 36.20 -8.18 -28.24
C THR A 426 36.70 -6.97 -29.05
N ALA A 427 36.04 -6.63 -30.15
CA ALA A 427 36.39 -5.47 -30.97
C ALA A 427 36.09 -4.12 -30.30
N SER A 428 35.28 -4.11 -29.22
CA SER A 428 34.77 -2.88 -28.61
C SER A 428 35.64 -2.23 -27.55
N SER A 429 36.80 -2.81 -27.24
CA SER A 429 37.49 -2.59 -25.96
C SER A 429 36.60 -2.95 -24.77
N PRO A 430 37.18 -3.37 -23.63
CA PRO A 430 36.37 -3.76 -22.49
C PRO A 430 35.47 -2.61 -22.00
N SER A 431 34.20 -2.92 -21.79
CA SER A 431 33.12 -2.05 -21.32
C SER A 431 32.11 -2.87 -20.50
N TYR A 432 31.00 -2.29 -20.05
CA TYR A 432 29.97 -2.99 -19.27
C TYR A 432 29.61 -4.36 -19.89
N ASN A 433 29.31 -4.37 -21.18
CA ASN A 433 28.77 -5.56 -21.86
C ASN A 433 29.76 -6.36 -22.73
N ALA A 434 30.85 -5.74 -23.16
CA ALA A 434 31.68 -6.23 -24.27
C ALA A 434 32.19 -7.67 -24.12
N GLU A 435 32.81 -7.95 -22.98
CA GLU A 435 33.51 -9.20 -22.71
C GLU A 435 32.81 -9.94 -21.57
N ASN A 436 31.49 -9.74 -21.43
CA ASN A 436 30.65 -10.60 -20.61
C ASN A 436 30.29 -11.85 -21.42
N VAL A 437 30.74 -13.02 -20.97
CA VAL A 437 30.75 -14.26 -21.77
C VAL A 437 29.92 -15.40 -21.17
N THR A 438 29.31 -15.16 -20.01
CA THR A 438 28.65 -16.18 -19.19
C THR A 438 27.12 -16.15 -19.24
N SER A 439 26.49 -15.11 -19.81
CA SER A 439 25.03 -15.02 -19.93
C SER A 439 24.42 -16.25 -20.61
N GLY A 440 25.10 -16.80 -21.61
CA GLY A 440 24.65 -18.05 -22.24
C GLY A 440 24.67 -19.26 -21.31
N ALA A 441 25.67 -19.34 -20.41
CA ALA A 441 25.81 -20.43 -19.47
C ALA A 441 24.70 -20.36 -18.42
N GLU A 442 24.34 -19.17 -17.98
CA GLU A 442 23.26 -18.97 -17.04
C GLU A 442 21.90 -19.32 -17.66
N LEU A 443 21.61 -18.83 -18.86
CA LEU A 443 20.40 -19.22 -19.59
C LEU A 443 20.30 -20.75 -19.75
N ALA A 444 21.42 -21.38 -20.08
CA ALA A 444 21.53 -22.83 -20.21
C ALA A 444 21.27 -23.55 -18.87
N MET A 445 21.73 -23.00 -17.75
CA MET A 445 21.46 -23.53 -16.41
C MET A 445 20.00 -23.37 -16.00
N TRP A 446 19.33 -22.27 -16.35
CA TRP A 446 17.89 -22.13 -16.13
C TRP A 446 17.05 -23.14 -16.94
N ILE A 447 17.44 -23.38 -18.20
CA ILE A 447 16.84 -24.44 -19.02
C ILE A 447 17.10 -25.82 -18.39
N TRP A 448 18.31 -26.07 -17.90
CA TRP A 448 18.64 -27.31 -17.22
C TRP A 448 17.82 -27.52 -15.95
N GLN A 449 17.70 -26.51 -15.10
CA GLN A 449 16.87 -26.55 -13.89
C GLN A 449 15.41 -26.81 -14.23
N GLN A 450 14.84 -26.12 -15.22
CA GLN A 450 13.45 -26.39 -15.64
C GLN A 450 13.25 -27.82 -16.15
N TYR A 451 14.27 -28.42 -16.79
CA TYR A 451 14.24 -29.84 -17.11
C TYR A 451 14.26 -30.70 -15.84
N GLN A 452 15.11 -30.39 -14.86
CA GLN A 452 15.17 -31.14 -13.60
C GLN A 452 13.84 -31.07 -12.85
N ASP A 453 13.23 -29.89 -12.80
CA ASP A 453 11.92 -29.63 -12.17
C ASP A 453 10.79 -30.38 -12.85
N THR A 454 10.72 -30.34 -14.19
CA THR A 454 9.59 -30.93 -14.91
C THR A 454 9.78 -32.39 -15.31
N GLY A 455 11.03 -32.87 -15.37
CA GLY A 455 11.42 -34.13 -15.99
C GLY A 455 11.14 -34.20 -17.50
N SER A 456 10.82 -33.07 -18.15
CA SER A 456 10.33 -33.05 -19.53
C SER A 456 11.46 -33.23 -20.53
N LYS A 457 11.68 -34.48 -20.97
CA LYS A 457 12.69 -34.79 -22.00
C LYS A 457 12.44 -34.05 -23.33
N SER A 458 11.17 -33.80 -23.68
CA SER A 458 10.85 -33.02 -24.89
C SER A 458 11.26 -31.55 -24.75
N PHE A 459 11.07 -30.96 -23.57
CA PHE A 459 11.55 -29.61 -23.29
C PHE A 459 13.07 -29.55 -23.40
N LEU A 460 13.78 -30.46 -22.72
CA LEU A 460 15.24 -30.54 -22.80
C LEU A 460 15.71 -30.70 -24.25
N GLN A 461 15.09 -31.59 -25.01
CA GLN A 461 15.45 -31.81 -26.42
C GLN A 461 15.25 -30.56 -27.28
N THR A 462 14.21 -29.76 -27.03
CA THR A 462 13.95 -28.51 -27.76
C THR A 462 15.01 -27.45 -27.48
N TYR A 463 15.41 -27.28 -26.22
CA TYR A 463 16.29 -26.18 -25.81
C TYR A 463 17.77 -26.57 -25.63
N TYR A 464 18.11 -27.86 -25.69
CA TYR A 464 19.48 -28.35 -25.65
C TYR A 464 20.46 -27.69 -26.64
N PRO A 465 20.06 -27.23 -27.85
CA PRO A 465 20.96 -26.47 -28.71
C PRO A 465 21.59 -25.25 -28.03
N ILE A 466 20.89 -24.58 -27.10
CA ILE A 466 21.45 -23.47 -26.31
C ILE A 466 22.59 -23.99 -25.42
N LEU A 467 22.32 -25.04 -24.64
CA LEU A 467 23.31 -25.70 -23.77
C LEU A 467 24.56 -26.12 -24.56
N GLU A 468 24.35 -26.76 -25.71
CA GLU A 468 25.41 -27.25 -26.60
C GLU A 468 26.29 -26.10 -27.12
N GLN A 469 25.67 -25.06 -27.70
CA GLN A 469 26.40 -23.99 -28.36
C GLN A 469 27.11 -23.08 -27.36
N THR A 470 26.55 -22.86 -26.17
CA THR A 470 27.21 -22.12 -25.11
C THR A 470 28.43 -22.86 -24.58
N ALA A 471 28.32 -24.15 -24.25
CA ALA A 471 29.46 -24.93 -23.76
C ALA A 471 30.57 -25.03 -24.83
N THR A 472 30.18 -25.15 -26.10
CA THR A 472 31.12 -25.10 -27.24
C THR A 472 31.86 -23.77 -27.31
N PHE A 473 31.17 -22.65 -27.03
CA PHE A 473 31.79 -21.34 -27.02
C PHE A 473 32.77 -21.15 -25.87
N LEU A 474 32.42 -21.51 -24.63
CA LEU A 474 33.34 -21.38 -23.48
C LEU A 474 34.63 -22.18 -23.70
N LEU A 475 34.53 -23.44 -24.17
CA LEU A 475 35.68 -24.26 -24.56
C LEU A 475 36.54 -23.59 -25.66
N ALA A 476 35.90 -22.92 -26.61
CA ALA A 476 36.60 -22.21 -27.69
C ALA A 476 37.16 -20.85 -27.24
N TYR A 477 36.61 -20.27 -26.18
CA TYR A 477 36.99 -18.96 -25.64
C TYR A 477 38.29 -19.05 -24.85
N GLN A 478 38.38 -20.06 -23.99
CA GLN A 478 39.49 -20.32 -23.09
C GLN A 478 40.65 -21.07 -23.75
N SER A 479 41.78 -21.12 -23.04
CA SER A 479 42.93 -21.94 -23.43
C SER A 479 43.63 -22.53 -22.22
N VAL A 480 44.06 -23.78 -22.32
CA VAL A 480 44.82 -24.45 -21.25
C VAL A 480 46.22 -23.82 -21.13
N GLY A 481 46.52 -23.31 -19.94
CA GLY A 481 47.78 -22.70 -19.55
C GLY A 481 48.90 -23.72 -19.32
N SER A 482 50.07 -23.22 -18.94
CA SER A 482 51.24 -24.07 -18.64
C SER A 482 51.14 -24.81 -17.30
N ASP A 483 50.27 -24.33 -16.42
CA ASP A 483 49.82 -24.93 -15.16
C ASP A 483 48.81 -26.07 -15.36
N GLY A 484 48.17 -26.14 -16.53
CA GLY A 484 47.19 -27.15 -16.87
C GLY A 484 45.74 -26.73 -16.61
N PHE A 485 45.49 -25.46 -16.28
CA PHE A 485 44.14 -24.94 -16.11
C PHE A 485 43.68 -24.15 -17.34
N LEU A 486 42.37 -24.08 -17.56
CA LEU A 486 41.72 -23.22 -18.55
C LEU A 486 41.78 -21.78 -18.05
N HIS A 487 42.29 -20.90 -18.90
CA HIS A 487 42.34 -19.47 -18.63
C HIS A 487 41.57 -18.67 -19.66
N ALA A 488 40.93 -17.61 -19.18
CA ALA A 488 40.28 -16.58 -19.98
C ALA A 488 40.68 -15.18 -19.53
N THR A 489 40.55 -14.23 -20.44
CA THR A 489 40.50 -12.80 -20.09
C THR A 489 39.14 -12.31 -20.52
N ALA A 490 38.30 -11.97 -19.54
CA ALA A 490 36.91 -11.56 -19.72
C ALA A 490 36.58 -10.50 -18.68
N ASN A 491 35.36 -9.97 -18.72
CA ASN A 491 34.88 -9.17 -17.60
C ASN A 491 34.38 -10.07 -16.46
N ALA A 492 34.60 -9.67 -15.20
CA ALA A 492 33.80 -10.14 -14.07
C ALA A 492 32.46 -9.39 -14.12
N HIS A 493 31.57 -9.87 -15.01
CA HIS A 493 30.36 -9.18 -15.43
C HIS A 493 30.57 -7.66 -15.67
N GLU A 494 29.75 -6.78 -15.10
CA GLU A 494 29.88 -5.33 -15.26
C GLU A 494 30.89 -4.73 -14.26
N SER A 495 31.26 -5.50 -13.24
CA SER A 495 32.03 -5.07 -12.08
C SER A 495 33.51 -4.84 -12.35
N GLN A 496 34.21 -5.77 -13.01
CA GLN A 496 35.63 -5.61 -13.42
C GLN A 496 35.81 -5.97 -14.88
N TRP A 497 36.61 -5.20 -15.63
CA TRP A 497 36.73 -5.39 -17.08
C TRP A 497 38.09 -5.97 -17.51
N ALA A 498 38.06 -6.92 -18.46
CA ALA A 498 39.22 -7.63 -19.01
C ALA A 498 40.21 -8.14 -17.95
N VAL A 499 39.67 -8.79 -16.93
CA VAL A 499 40.42 -9.43 -15.86
C VAL A 499 40.70 -10.89 -16.19
N THR A 500 41.71 -11.44 -15.53
CA THR A 500 42.06 -12.86 -15.67
C THR A 500 41.19 -13.71 -14.77
N ASP A 501 40.58 -14.74 -15.35
CA ASP A 501 39.77 -15.76 -14.69
C ASP A 501 38.78 -15.16 -13.66
N PRO A 502 37.80 -14.37 -14.14
CA PRO A 502 36.76 -13.83 -13.28
C PRO A 502 35.94 -14.96 -12.64
N THR A 503 35.44 -14.72 -11.43
CA THR A 503 34.66 -15.71 -10.68
C THR A 503 33.43 -16.18 -11.44
N THR A 504 32.75 -15.28 -12.18
CA THR A 504 31.61 -15.61 -13.05
C THR A 504 31.93 -16.71 -14.06
N ASP A 505 33.11 -16.66 -14.70
CA ASP A 505 33.50 -17.62 -15.73
C ASP A 505 33.82 -18.98 -15.10
N LEU A 506 34.55 -18.96 -13.98
CA LEU A 506 34.93 -20.18 -13.26
C LEU A 506 33.69 -20.94 -12.76
N VAL A 507 32.71 -20.25 -12.18
CA VAL A 507 31.48 -20.91 -11.71
C VAL A 507 30.57 -21.33 -12.86
N ALA A 508 30.55 -20.57 -13.97
CA ALA A 508 29.84 -20.97 -15.17
C ALA A 508 30.37 -22.30 -15.71
N ASP A 509 31.69 -22.49 -15.78
CA ASP A 509 32.28 -23.76 -16.20
C ASP A 509 31.96 -24.90 -15.21
N GLN A 510 32.08 -24.64 -13.91
CA GLN A 510 31.81 -25.61 -12.84
C GLN A 510 30.37 -26.13 -12.87
N ALA A 511 29.41 -25.28 -13.22
CA ALA A 511 27.99 -25.64 -13.29
C ALA A 511 27.60 -26.19 -14.67
N LEU A 512 27.99 -25.51 -15.75
CA LEU A 512 27.53 -25.82 -17.11
C LEU A 512 28.11 -27.13 -17.64
N PHE A 513 29.42 -27.38 -17.49
CA PHE A 513 30.04 -28.55 -18.11
C PHE A 513 29.42 -29.86 -17.63
N PRO A 514 29.21 -30.10 -16.32
CA PRO A 514 28.50 -31.28 -15.84
C PRO A 514 27.05 -31.34 -16.35
N ALA A 515 26.34 -30.21 -16.39
CA ALA A 515 24.96 -30.15 -16.85
C ALA A 515 24.83 -30.55 -18.33
N VAL A 516 25.71 -30.03 -19.21
CA VAL A 516 25.72 -30.40 -20.64
C VAL A 516 26.12 -31.85 -20.83
N ILE A 517 27.09 -32.37 -20.07
CA ILE A 517 27.45 -33.80 -20.10
C ILE A 517 26.22 -34.67 -19.77
N GLN A 518 25.47 -34.32 -18.73
CA GLN A 518 24.28 -35.04 -18.31
C GLN A 518 23.17 -34.93 -19.35
N ALA A 519 22.85 -33.72 -19.82
CA ALA A 519 21.84 -33.47 -20.84
C ALA A 519 22.12 -34.25 -22.13
N ALA A 520 23.35 -34.15 -22.65
CA ALA A 520 23.79 -34.87 -23.85
C ALA A 520 23.69 -36.40 -23.66
N THR A 521 24.03 -36.90 -22.47
CA THR A 521 23.91 -38.33 -22.12
C THR A 521 22.45 -38.77 -22.08
N ILE A 522 21.55 -37.98 -21.49
CA ILE A 522 20.10 -38.24 -21.42
C ILE A 522 19.47 -38.26 -22.82
N LEU A 523 19.90 -37.33 -23.68
CA LEU A 523 19.46 -37.22 -25.06
C LEU A 523 20.18 -38.19 -26.01
N ASN A 524 21.27 -38.81 -25.56
CA ASN A 524 22.16 -39.68 -26.34
C ASN A 524 22.71 -38.98 -27.60
N THR A 525 23.30 -37.80 -27.41
CA THR A 525 23.90 -36.94 -28.45
C THR A 525 25.31 -36.46 -28.04
N ASP A 526 26.04 -35.82 -28.95
CA ASP A 526 27.27 -35.04 -28.73
C ASP A 526 28.39 -35.69 -27.92
N SER A 527 28.60 -36.99 -28.13
CA SER A 527 29.69 -37.76 -27.49
C SER A 527 31.09 -37.12 -27.61
N SER A 528 31.36 -36.34 -28.67
CA SER A 528 32.61 -35.58 -28.81
C SER A 528 32.68 -34.42 -27.83
N LEU A 529 31.62 -33.60 -27.75
CA LEU A 529 31.54 -32.48 -26.80
C LEU A 529 31.61 -33.01 -25.36
N VAL A 530 30.86 -34.08 -25.05
CA VAL A 530 30.94 -34.78 -23.75
C VAL A 530 32.37 -35.17 -23.39
N SER A 531 33.15 -35.67 -24.36
CA SER A 531 34.55 -36.06 -24.11
C SER A 531 35.46 -34.85 -23.84
N GLN A 532 35.22 -33.73 -24.52
CA GLN A 532 35.94 -32.48 -24.31
C GLN A 532 35.61 -31.88 -22.94
N LEU A 533 34.33 -31.79 -22.61
CA LEU A 533 33.86 -31.25 -21.32
C LEU A 533 34.38 -32.07 -20.13
N ARG A 534 34.40 -33.41 -20.21
CA ARG A 534 35.02 -34.24 -19.16
C ARG A 534 36.52 -33.98 -18.95
N THR A 535 37.20 -33.55 -20.00
CA THR A 535 38.60 -33.14 -19.88
C THR A 535 38.66 -31.78 -19.18
N ALA A 536 37.87 -30.83 -19.67
CA ALA A 536 37.79 -29.46 -19.16
C ALA A 536 37.37 -29.39 -17.67
N GLU A 537 36.48 -30.26 -17.18
CA GLU A 537 36.11 -30.34 -15.74
C GLU A 537 37.34 -30.49 -14.81
N ASN A 538 38.43 -31.08 -15.29
CA ASN A 538 39.67 -31.26 -14.52
C ASN A 538 40.69 -30.13 -14.75
N GLU A 539 40.37 -29.21 -15.65
CA GLU A 539 41.19 -28.06 -16.04
C GLU A 539 40.59 -26.74 -15.51
N ILE A 540 39.52 -26.77 -14.72
CA ILE A 540 38.96 -25.53 -14.12
C ILE A 540 39.85 -25.05 -12.97
N GLU A 541 40.27 -23.78 -13.01
CA GLU A 541 41.06 -23.13 -11.96
C GLU A 541 40.23 -22.92 -10.67
N PRO A 542 40.81 -23.15 -9.47
CA PRO A 542 40.21 -22.73 -8.20
C PRO A 542 39.75 -21.27 -8.15
N LEU A 543 38.75 -20.98 -7.31
CA LEU A 543 38.24 -19.61 -7.12
C LEU A 543 39.33 -18.63 -6.61
N PRO A 544 39.33 -17.36 -7.06
CA PRO A 544 40.22 -16.33 -6.54
C PRO A 544 39.89 -16.01 -5.07
N ARG A 545 40.93 -15.90 -4.24
CA ARG A 545 40.83 -15.68 -2.80
C ARG A 545 41.42 -14.34 -2.43
N VAL A 546 40.66 -13.51 -1.71
CA VAL A 546 41.07 -12.17 -1.28
C VAL A 546 41.01 -12.04 0.23
N SER A 547 41.73 -11.06 0.78
CA SER A 547 41.71 -10.76 2.22
C SER A 547 40.42 -10.03 2.62
N THR A 548 39.68 -10.48 3.65
CA THR A 548 38.48 -9.76 4.13
C THR A 548 38.79 -8.36 4.67
N SER A 549 40.00 -8.13 5.18
CA SER A 549 40.45 -6.79 5.59
C SER A 549 40.87 -5.86 4.44
N ASN A 550 41.04 -6.41 3.23
CA ASN A 550 41.38 -5.66 2.02
C ASN A 550 41.04 -6.51 0.79
N LEU A 551 39.82 -6.34 0.26
CA LEU A 551 39.31 -7.13 -0.87
C LEU A 551 40.14 -6.98 -2.15
N SER A 552 40.99 -5.95 -2.27
CA SER A 552 41.91 -5.79 -3.40
C SER A 552 43.19 -6.66 -3.33
N SER A 553 43.38 -7.40 -2.23
CA SER A 553 44.59 -8.18 -1.98
C SER A 553 44.35 -9.66 -2.27
N LEU A 554 44.85 -10.14 -3.41
CA LEU A 554 44.87 -11.56 -3.78
C LEU A 554 45.75 -12.37 -2.82
N LEU A 555 45.26 -13.54 -2.39
CA LEU A 555 45.93 -14.44 -1.45
C LEU A 555 46.47 -15.70 -2.12
N ASN A 556 45.76 -16.28 -3.07
CA ASN A 556 46.28 -17.32 -3.97
C ASN A 556 46.89 -16.66 -5.21
N ALA A 557 48.21 -16.76 -5.38
CA ALA A 557 48.79 -16.52 -6.70
C ALA A 557 48.23 -17.56 -7.69
N GLN A 558 47.94 -17.12 -8.91
CA GLN A 558 47.70 -17.99 -10.08
C GLN A 558 48.71 -19.15 -10.05
N PRO A 559 48.27 -20.41 -9.84
CA PRO A 559 49.14 -21.48 -9.38
C PRO A 559 50.08 -21.99 -10.49
N THR A 560 51.27 -21.40 -10.59
CA THR A 560 52.32 -21.86 -11.53
C THR A 560 53.01 -23.19 -11.15
N SER A 561 52.58 -23.85 -10.06
CA SER A 561 52.83 -25.26 -9.65
C SER A 561 52.89 -25.40 -8.12
N ALA A 562 52.30 -26.48 -7.59
CA ALA A 562 52.47 -27.08 -6.26
C ALA A 562 52.32 -26.21 -4.97
N SER A 563 52.13 -24.89 -5.04
CA SER A 563 51.77 -24.05 -3.87
C SER A 563 50.29 -24.21 -3.44
N ALA A 564 49.50 -24.95 -4.22
CA ALA A 564 48.07 -25.23 -4.03
C ALA A 564 47.74 -26.22 -2.88
N ALA A 565 48.66 -26.50 -1.95
CA ALA A 565 48.51 -27.60 -0.98
C ALA A 565 48.21 -27.18 0.47
N ALA A 566 48.23 -25.88 0.79
CA ALA A 566 47.85 -25.39 2.13
C ALA A 566 46.52 -24.63 2.01
N SER A 567 45.54 -25.06 2.79
CA SER A 567 44.24 -24.40 2.89
C SER A 567 44.40 -22.91 3.21
N LEU A 568 43.82 -22.04 2.38
CA LEU A 568 43.79 -20.60 2.63
C LEU A 568 42.76 -20.25 3.73
N ASP A 569 41.80 -21.14 3.98
CA ASP A 569 40.81 -21.02 5.07
C ASP A 569 41.43 -21.11 6.47
N ALA A 570 42.67 -21.59 6.62
CA ALA A 570 43.27 -21.85 7.94
C ALA A 570 43.32 -20.61 8.86
N ALA A 571 43.31 -19.41 8.28
CA ALA A 571 43.28 -18.15 9.03
C ALA A 571 41.86 -17.57 9.23
N GLY A 572 40.86 -18.04 8.47
CA GLY A 572 39.47 -17.57 8.51
C GLY A 572 39.29 -16.08 8.16
N ASN A 573 40.22 -15.50 7.39
CA ASN A 573 40.26 -14.06 7.10
C ASN A 573 40.26 -13.75 5.59
N ASP A 574 39.72 -14.67 4.80
CA ASP A 574 39.62 -14.57 3.35
C ASP A 574 38.18 -14.69 2.86
N ALA A 575 37.95 -14.19 1.65
CA ALA A 575 36.69 -14.17 0.91
C ALA A 575 36.95 -14.52 -0.56
N ILE A 576 35.89 -14.76 -1.32
CA ILE A 576 35.94 -14.95 -2.77
C ILE A 576 36.10 -13.56 -3.42
N GLY A 577 37.09 -13.41 -4.30
CA GLY A 577 37.26 -12.19 -5.07
C GLY A 577 36.48 -12.22 -6.38
N ASP A 578 36.31 -11.08 -7.05
CA ASP A 578 35.63 -11.04 -8.35
C ASP A 578 36.48 -11.65 -9.47
N SER A 579 37.81 -11.65 -9.30
CA SER A 579 38.77 -12.20 -10.26
C SER A 579 40.14 -12.43 -9.62
N TYR A 580 41.08 -13.02 -10.38
CA TYR A 580 42.50 -13.07 -10.01
C TYR A 580 43.25 -11.74 -10.15
N GLN A 581 42.55 -10.66 -10.49
CA GLN A 581 43.07 -9.30 -10.51
C GLN A 581 42.21 -8.39 -9.61
N PRO A 582 42.08 -8.68 -8.30
CA PRO A 582 41.12 -8.00 -7.42
C PRO A 582 41.43 -6.51 -7.19
N SER A 583 42.62 -6.02 -7.59
CA SER A 583 42.94 -4.59 -7.60
C SER A 583 42.47 -3.86 -8.86
N ALA A 584 41.84 -4.56 -9.80
CA ALA A 584 41.22 -3.95 -10.97
C ALA A 584 40.14 -2.95 -10.53
N THR A 585 39.87 -1.96 -11.39
CA THR A 585 38.85 -0.95 -11.08
C THR A 585 37.47 -1.60 -11.03
N ILE A 586 36.79 -1.46 -9.88
CA ILE A 586 35.36 -1.75 -9.73
C ILE A 586 34.54 -0.67 -10.44
N ARG A 587 33.55 -1.09 -11.23
CA ARG A 587 32.78 -0.22 -12.13
C ARG A 587 31.26 -0.34 -12.00
N ASN A 588 30.80 -1.40 -11.35
CA ASN A 588 29.40 -1.62 -10.99
C ASN A 588 29.32 -2.08 -9.53
N SER A 589 28.12 -2.00 -8.94
CA SER A 589 27.83 -2.41 -7.56
C SER A 589 27.12 -3.76 -7.55
N GLU A 590 27.88 -4.84 -7.78
CA GLU A 590 27.40 -6.23 -7.74
C GLU A 590 28.33 -7.07 -6.86
N ASN A 591 27.75 -7.96 -6.07
CA ASN A 591 28.50 -8.84 -5.18
C ASN A 591 28.94 -10.13 -5.90
N ILE A 592 29.74 -10.02 -6.96
CA ILE A 592 30.16 -11.15 -7.83
C ILE A 592 30.82 -12.31 -7.07
N GLY A 593 31.48 -12.04 -5.95
CA GLY A 593 32.00 -13.08 -5.06
C GLY A 593 30.94 -14.05 -4.52
N LEU A 594 29.65 -13.71 -4.57
CA LEU A 594 28.53 -14.54 -4.13
C LEU A 594 27.85 -15.35 -5.24
N GLU A 595 28.19 -15.12 -6.52
CA GLU A 595 27.74 -15.95 -7.65
C GLU A 595 27.92 -17.47 -7.41
N PRO A 596 29.02 -17.96 -6.80
CA PRO A 596 29.16 -19.37 -6.45
C PRO A 596 28.02 -19.95 -5.57
N VAL A 597 27.35 -19.11 -4.78
CA VAL A 597 26.20 -19.48 -3.92
C VAL A 597 24.92 -19.47 -4.74
N TRP A 598 24.63 -18.33 -5.39
CA TRP A 598 23.47 -18.14 -6.23
C TRP A 598 23.83 -17.24 -7.42
N PRO A 599 23.37 -17.52 -8.64
CA PRO A 599 22.40 -18.56 -9.01
C PRO A 599 23.03 -19.95 -9.26
N TRP A 600 24.36 -20.06 -9.26
CA TRP A 600 25.04 -21.25 -9.77
C TRP A 600 24.98 -22.48 -8.86
N GLY A 601 24.81 -22.29 -7.54
CA GLY A 601 24.67 -23.39 -6.59
C GLY A 601 25.90 -24.32 -6.51
N VAL A 602 27.09 -23.82 -6.85
CA VAL A 602 28.34 -24.60 -6.78
C VAL A 602 28.88 -24.72 -5.36
N ILE A 603 28.47 -23.81 -4.46
CA ILE A 603 28.70 -23.89 -3.01
C ILE A 603 27.35 -24.11 -2.29
N GLY A 604 27.17 -25.29 -1.68
CA GLY A 604 26.07 -25.60 -0.75
C GLY A 604 26.55 -25.91 0.68
N ASP A 605 25.72 -26.59 1.49
CA ASP A 605 25.84 -26.73 2.97
C ASP A 605 27.21 -27.16 3.55
N ASP A 606 27.92 -28.06 2.87
CA ASP A 606 29.15 -28.69 3.41
C ASP A 606 30.24 -28.80 2.31
N THR A 607 30.27 -27.83 1.40
CA THR A 607 31.12 -27.87 0.22
C THR A 607 32.59 -27.80 0.62
N THR A 608 33.29 -28.92 0.48
CA THR A 608 34.73 -29.02 0.79
C THR A 608 35.52 -29.41 -0.45
N VAL A 609 36.45 -28.55 -0.87
CA VAL A 609 37.32 -28.80 -2.03
C VAL A 609 38.77 -28.78 -1.56
N ASN A 610 39.50 -29.88 -1.75
CA ASN A 610 40.91 -30.00 -1.33
C ASN A 610 41.20 -29.66 0.15
N GLY A 611 40.19 -29.80 1.02
CA GLY A 611 40.28 -29.49 2.46
C GLY A 611 39.89 -28.06 2.84
N ASP A 612 39.55 -27.20 1.87
CA ASP A 612 38.95 -25.88 2.10
C ASP A 612 37.44 -26.01 2.28
N ASN A 613 36.90 -25.33 3.29
CA ASN A 613 35.46 -25.26 3.56
C ASN A 613 34.90 -24.04 2.82
N LEU A 614 34.39 -24.28 1.62
CA LEU A 614 33.88 -23.23 0.74
C LEU A 614 32.57 -22.64 1.25
N THR A 615 31.77 -23.38 2.02
CA THR A 615 30.55 -22.85 2.67
C THR A 615 30.91 -21.75 3.66
N ALA A 616 31.86 -22.01 4.56
CA ALA A 616 32.33 -21.02 5.52
C ALA A 616 33.02 -19.83 4.81
N LEU A 617 33.61 -20.04 3.64
CA LEU A 617 34.17 -18.97 2.81
C LEU A 617 33.07 -18.08 2.21
N ALA A 618 31.96 -18.67 1.75
CA ALA A 618 30.81 -17.93 1.25
C ALA A 618 30.18 -17.06 2.36
N ASP A 619 30.02 -17.58 3.57
CA ASP A 619 29.55 -16.79 4.74
C ASP A 619 30.41 -15.55 5.00
N ARG A 620 31.73 -15.73 4.93
CA ARG A 620 32.69 -14.63 5.10
C ARG A 620 32.62 -13.64 3.94
N THR A 621 32.43 -14.14 2.72
CA THR A 621 32.26 -13.32 1.52
C THR A 621 31.03 -12.43 1.68
N TYR A 622 29.87 -13.02 2.01
CA TYR A 622 28.63 -12.30 2.29
C TYR A 622 28.79 -11.25 3.39
N SER A 623 29.47 -11.61 4.48
CA SER A 623 29.71 -10.70 5.62
C SER A 623 30.69 -9.55 5.30
N SER A 624 31.50 -9.70 4.25
CA SER A 624 32.52 -8.72 3.85
C SER A 624 32.17 -7.95 2.57
N ARG A 625 31.00 -8.24 1.99
CA ARG A 625 30.58 -7.72 0.70
C ARG A 625 30.55 -6.18 0.70
N PRO A 626 31.01 -5.52 -0.38
CA PRO A 626 31.13 -4.07 -0.41
C PRO A 626 29.78 -3.35 -0.56
N ASP A 627 28.84 -3.97 -1.24
CA ASP A 627 27.54 -3.38 -1.59
C ASP A 627 26.44 -4.10 -0.81
N THR A 628 25.64 -3.37 -0.04
CA THR A 628 24.56 -3.92 0.77
C THR A 628 23.26 -3.18 0.47
N ASP A 629 22.23 -3.89 -0.01
CA ASP A 629 20.91 -3.34 -0.38
C ASP A 629 21.02 -2.07 -1.26
N SER A 630 21.95 -2.10 -2.22
CA SER A 630 22.38 -0.92 -2.96
C SER A 630 21.58 -0.63 -4.23
N ASN A 631 20.91 -1.63 -4.81
CA ASN A 631 20.14 -1.59 -6.06
C ASN A 631 18.80 -2.32 -5.90
N ASP A 632 17.81 -2.06 -6.76
CA ASP A 632 16.52 -2.81 -6.79
C ASP A 632 16.65 -4.21 -7.41
N TRP A 633 17.79 -4.50 -8.02
CA TRP A 633 18.22 -5.82 -8.50
C TRP A 633 19.28 -6.46 -7.59
N THR A 634 19.29 -6.12 -6.29
CA THR A 634 20.19 -6.78 -5.34
C THR A 634 19.74 -8.22 -5.08
N PHE A 635 20.68 -9.13 -4.87
CA PHE A 635 20.38 -10.53 -4.51
C PHE A 635 20.83 -10.89 -3.10
N ASP A 636 21.19 -9.89 -2.29
CA ASP A 636 21.64 -10.06 -0.90
C ASP A 636 20.69 -10.94 -0.07
N ALA A 637 19.38 -10.73 -0.20
CA ALA A 637 18.38 -11.50 0.53
C ALA A 637 18.29 -12.96 0.03
N VAL A 638 18.50 -13.19 -1.27
CA VAL A 638 18.56 -14.53 -1.88
C VAL A 638 19.82 -15.27 -1.43
N ASP A 639 20.97 -14.60 -1.43
CA ASP A 639 22.23 -15.13 -0.91
C ASP A 639 22.10 -15.46 0.57
N ALA A 640 21.48 -14.58 1.37
CA ALA A 640 21.18 -14.84 2.77
C ALA A 640 20.29 -16.08 2.94
N ALA A 641 19.30 -16.28 2.07
CA ALA A 641 18.45 -17.47 2.09
C ALA A 641 19.24 -18.75 1.79
N ARG A 642 20.14 -18.71 0.79
CA ARG A 642 21.02 -19.83 0.43
C ARG A 642 22.10 -20.14 1.48
N LEU A 643 22.46 -19.16 2.31
CA LEU A 643 23.42 -19.29 3.41
C LEU A 643 22.75 -19.56 4.78
N ASP A 644 21.49 -20.00 4.81
CA ASP A 644 20.74 -20.29 6.04
C ASP A 644 20.62 -19.10 7.02
N ASN A 645 20.71 -17.86 6.52
CA ASN A 645 20.70 -16.64 7.35
C ASN A 645 19.32 -15.96 7.37
N GLY A 646 18.37 -16.56 8.10
CA GLY A 646 17.01 -16.03 8.16
C GLY A 646 16.83 -14.68 8.83
N SER A 647 17.80 -14.21 9.64
CA SER A 647 17.76 -12.83 10.13
C SER A 647 18.07 -11.81 9.03
N ALA A 648 19.03 -12.12 8.16
CA ALA A 648 19.38 -11.24 7.05
C ALA A 648 18.29 -11.26 5.96
N VAL A 649 17.66 -12.41 5.70
CA VAL A 649 16.48 -12.49 4.82
C VAL A 649 15.44 -11.44 5.19
N ALA A 650 15.06 -11.35 6.48
CA ALA A 650 14.08 -10.35 6.91
C ALA A 650 14.59 -8.91 6.81
N SER A 651 15.84 -8.63 7.19
CA SER A 651 16.36 -7.26 7.17
C SER A 651 16.55 -6.74 5.75
N ASP A 652 17.11 -7.57 4.87
CA ASP A 652 17.50 -7.18 3.51
C ASP A 652 16.23 -6.98 2.65
N LEU A 653 15.23 -7.87 2.77
CA LEU A 653 13.93 -7.68 2.11
C LEU A 653 13.21 -6.40 2.53
N VAL A 654 13.21 -6.07 3.83
CA VAL A 654 12.60 -4.83 4.33
C VAL A 654 13.37 -3.62 3.81
N ALA A 655 14.70 -3.63 3.88
CA ALA A 655 15.54 -2.51 3.45
C ALA A 655 15.41 -2.24 1.94
N GLU A 656 15.44 -3.28 1.12
CA GLU A 656 15.25 -3.19 -0.34
C GLU A 656 13.85 -2.65 -0.66
N THR A 657 12.80 -3.21 -0.04
CA THR A 657 11.40 -2.83 -0.30
C THR A 657 11.14 -1.38 0.09
N GLU A 658 11.56 -0.94 1.28
CA GLU A 658 11.38 0.45 1.74
C GLU A 658 12.08 1.47 0.84
N LYS A 659 13.14 1.03 0.13
CA LYS A 659 13.94 1.89 -0.74
C LYS A 659 13.38 1.98 -2.16
N TYR A 660 12.84 0.90 -2.71
CA TYR A 660 12.53 0.80 -4.14
C TYR A 660 11.07 0.58 -4.48
N GLN A 661 10.29 -0.07 -3.62
CA GLN A 661 8.85 -0.23 -3.86
C GLN A 661 8.20 1.15 -3.78
N TYR A 662 7.51 1.54 -4.87
CA TYR A 662 7.01 2.91 -5.04
C TYR A 662 5.58 2.98 -5.53
N TYR A 663 5.21 2.13 -6.50
CA TYR A 663 3.91 2.18 -7.14
C TYR A 663 2.86 1.50 -6.27
N VAL A 664 1.69 2.10 -6.14
CA VAL A 664 0.59 1.52 -5.32
C VAL A 664 0.09 0.15 -5.83
N SER A 665 0.51 -0.27 -7.02
CA SER A 665 0.32 -1.63 -7.54
C SER A 665 1.23 -2.68 -6.91
N GLY A 666 2.26 -2.27 -6.14
CA GLY A 666 3.33 -3.13 -5.65
C GLY A 666 4.60 -3.13 -6.52
N LEU A 667 4.58 -2.47 -7.68
CA LEU A 667 5.78 -2.33 -8.54
C LEU A 667 6.79 -1.36 -7.93
N ALA A 668 8.05 -1.53 -8.32
CA ALA A 668 9.18 -0.73 -7.87
C ALA A 668 9.51 0.40 -8.87
N ALA A 669 10.29 1.37 -8.39
CA ALA A 669 10.95 2.36 -9.23
C ALA A 669 12.47 2.20 -9.08
N PHE A 670 13.18 1.95 -10.19
CA PHE A 670 14.65 1.91 -10.25
C PHE A 670 15.29 3.13 -9.60
N ASN A 671 14.70 4.30 -9.84
CA ASN A 671 15.07 5.55 -9.19
C ASN A 671 13.82 6.19 -8.58
N PRO A 672 13.61 6.12 -7.25
CA PRO A 672 12.45 6.71 -6.58
C PRO A 672 12.29 8.24 -6.75
N SER A 673 13.28 8.93 -7.32
CA SER A 673 13.15 10.34 -7.70
C SER A 673 12.58 10.57 -9.10
N SER A 674 12.37 9.50 -9.87
CA SER A 674 11.74 9.47 -11.19
C SER A 674 10.53 8.54 -11.16
N THR A 675 9.45 8.92 -11.84
CA THR A 675 8.19 8.17 -11.84
C THR A 675 7.65 8.04 -13.27
N ASP A 676 8.51 7.64 -14.19
CA ASP A 676 8.24 7.44 -15.62
C ASP A 676 7.98 5.97 -15.96
N GLU A 677 8.69 5.04 -15.34
CA GLU A 677 8.67 3.63 -15.73
C GLU A 677 8.62 2.68 -14.51
N PRO A 678 7.64 1.75 -14.43
CA PRO A 678 7.56 0.77 -13.35
C PRO A 678 8.47 -0.44 -13.57
N TYR A 679 8.98 -1.02 -12.47
CA TYR A 679 9.88 -2.17 -12.45
C TYR A 679 9.26 -3.34 -11.69
N ILE A 680 9.44 -4.55 -12.21
CA ILE A 680 9.00 -5.82 -11.62
C ILE A 680 10.14 -6.58 -10.93
N GLU A 681 11.39 -6.18 -11.19
CA GLU A 681 12.57 -6.93 -10.73
C GLU A 681 12.64 -7.09 -9.21
N GLN A 682 12.45 -6.01 -8.47
CA GLN A 682 12.47 -6.03 -7.01
C GLN A 682 11.45 -7.02 -6.42
N SER A 683 10.23 -7.04 -6.92
CA SER A 683 9.21 -7.97 -6.42
C SER A 683 9.51 -9.43 -6.82
N SER A 684 10.24 -9.65 -7.92
CA SER A 684 10.78 -10.96 -8.29
C SER A 684 11.92 -11.42 -7.34
N THR A 685 12.74 -10.50 -6.83
CA THR A 685 13.74 -10.77 -5.79
C THR A 685 13.06 -11.17 -4.48
N VAL A 686 11.99 -10.46 -4.08
CA VAL A 686 11.16 -10.84 -2.92
C VAL A 686 10.60 -12.25 -3.10
N ALA A 687 10.03 -12.54 -4.27
CA ALA A 687 9.46 -13.86 -4.56
C ALA A 687 10.53 -14.97 -4.50
N THR A 688 11.67 -14.79 -5.17
CA THR A 688 12.79 -15.74 -5.16
C THR A 688 13.31 -15.98 -3.74
N THR A 689 13.48 -14.91 -2.96
CA THR A 689 13.98 -15.00 -1.59
C THR A 689 13.03 -15.79 -0.68
N LEU A 690 11.72 -15.49 -0.73
CA LEU A 690 10.74 -16.20 0.09
C LEU A 690 10.66 -17.68 -0.26
N ASP A 691 10.77 -18.02 -1.55
CA ASP A 691 10.81 -19.40 -2.01
C ASP A 691 12.04 -20.11 -1.46
N GLU A 692 13.23 -19.58 -1.70
CA GLU A 692 14.51 -20.14 -1.24
C GLU A 692 14.59 -20.26 0.29
N ALA A 693 14.05 -19.28 1.03
CA ALA A 693 14.03 -19.29 2.49
C ALA A 693 13.04 -20.31 3.06
N LEU A 694 11.92 -20.56 2.36
CA LEU A 694 10.89 -21.50 2.79
C LEU A 694 11.25 -22.95 2.43
N ALA A 695 11.76 -23.21 1.22
CA ALA A 695 12.25 -24.51 0.81
C ALA A 695 13.11 -24.45 -0.47
N THR A 696 14.10 -25.33 -0.61
CA THR A 696 14.93 -25.37 -1.82
C THR A 696 15.55 -26.75 -2.05
N ASP A 697 15.96 -27.04 -3.29
CA ASP A 697 16.68 -28.25 -3.69
C ASP A 697 17.72 -28.04 -4.80
N TYR A 698 18.30 -26.84 -4.87
CA TYR A 698 19.21 -26.40 -5.95
C TYR A 698 20.36 -27.35 -6.31
N ASP A 699 20.84 -28.15 -5.35
CA ASP A 699 21.92 -29.14 -5.52
C ASP A 699 21.42 -30.61 -5.47
N GLY A 700 20.10 -30.81 -5.54
CA GLY A 700 19.42 -32.09 -5.39
C GLY A 700 19.19 -32.54 -3.94
N THR A 701 19.56 -31.72 -2.95
CA THR A 701 19.22 -31.95 -1.54
C THR A 701 18.09 -31.02 -1.09
N ILE A 702 16.98 -31.61 -0.66
CA ILE A 702 15.81 -30.90 -0.15
C ILE A 702 16.12 -30.26 1.21
N ARG A 703 15.79 -28.98 1.35
CA ARG A 703 15.86 -28.20 2.59
C ARG A 703 14.48 -27.65 2.93
N PHE A 704 14.05 -27.84 4.17
CA PHE A 704 12.81 -27.28 4.71
C PHE A 704 13.13 -26.10 5.62
N ALA A 705 12.52 -24.94 5.33
CA ALA A 705 12.73 -23.68 6.02
C ALA A 705 14.21 -23.38 6.33
N PRO A 706 15.13 -23.49 5.35
CA PRO A 706 16.57 -23.31 5.58
C PRO A 706 16.91 -21.97 6.24
N ALA A 707 16.20 -20.92 5.83
CA ALA A 707 16.46 -19.55 6.26
C ALA A 707 15.16 -18.79 6.56
N TRP A 708 14.07 -19.46 6.93
CA TRP A 708 12.85 -18.74 7.25
C TRP A 708 13.04 -17.87 8.51
N PRO A 709 12.70 -16.57 8.49
CA PRO A 709 12.93 -15.69 9.64
C PRO A 709 12.19 -16.17 10.91
N SER A 710 12.90 -16.28 12.03
CA SER A 710 12.35 -16.85 13.27
C SER A 710 11.17 -16.08 13.89
N GLY A 711 11.03 -14.79 13.56
CA GLY A 711 9.90 -13.95 13.99
C GLY A 711 8.70 -13.98 13.04
N TRP A 712 8.78 -14.76 11.96
CA TRP A 712 7.74 -14.88 10.95
C TRP A 712 7.11 -16.27 11.02
N ASP A 713 5.79 -16.30 11.01
CA ASP A 713 5.00 -17.46 10.64
C ASP A 713 4.94 -17.53 9.10
N GLY A 714 4.91 -18.74 8.55
CA GLY A 714 4.90 -18.96 7.11
C GLY A 714 4.28 -20.30 6.76
N SER A 715 3.33 -20.33 5.83
CA SER A 715 2.69 -21.55 5.35
C SER A 715 2.63 -21.54 3.83
N GLY A 716 3.27 -22.49 3.16
CA GLY A 716 3.28 -22.47 1.70
C GLY A 716 3.80 -23.71 1.03
N THR A 717 3.77 -23.68 -0.30
CA THR A 717 4.21 -24.77 -1.17
C THR A 717 5.28 -24.25 -2.14
N VAL A 718 6.41 -24.95 -2.22
CA VAL A 718 7.49 -24.69 -3.19
C VAL A 718 7.65 -25.90 -4.11
N TYR A 719 7.83 -25.67 -5.40
CA TYR A 719 8.13 -26.70 -6.39
C TYR A 719 9.63 -26.99 -6.44
N ILE A 720 9.95 -28.27 -6.68
CA ILE A 720 11.32 -28.78 -6.67
C ILE A 720 11.51 -29.84 -7.76
N GLN A 721 12.72 -30.38 -7.87
CA GLN A 721 13.09 -31.35 -8.91
C GLN A 721 12.18 -32.59 -8.95
N GLY A 722 12.02 -33.14 -10.16
CA GLY A 722 11.27 -34.38 -10.41
C GLY A 722 9.76 -34.23 -10.32
N GLY A 723 9.22 -33.04 -10.57
CA GLY A 723 7.80 -32.70 -10.51
C GLY A 723 7.24 -32.72 -9.09
N SER A 724 8.12 -32.62 -8.09
CA SER A 724 7.76 -32.74 -6.68
C SER A 724 7.46 -31.37 -6.08
N LYS A 725 6.78 -31.36 -4.94
CA LYS A 725 6.50 -30.14 -4.17
C LYS A 725 6.81 -30.35 -2.70
N LEU A 726 7.14 -29.26 -2.03
CA LEU A 726 7.37 -29.21 -0.59
C LEU A 726 6.32 -28.34 0.05
N ASP A 727 5.56 -28.88 0.99
CA ASP A 727 4.65 -28.09 1.82
C ASP A 727 5.30 -27.83 3.17
N VAL A 728 5.39 -26.56 3.54
CA VAL A 728 6.13 -26.09 4.71
C VAL A 728 5.23 -25.22 5.56
N GLN A 729 5.30 -25.41 6.87
CA GLN A 729 4.64 -24.54 7.83
C GLN A 729 5.55 -24.23 9.02
N MET A 730 5.90 -22.96 9.16
CA MET A 730 6.62 -22.34 10.26
C MET A 730 5.62 -21.58 11.14
N GLU A 731 5.60 -21.89 12.43
CA GLU A 731 4.78 -21.19 13.42
C GLU A 731 5.59 -20.93 14.69
N SER A 732 5.66 -19.67 15.12
CA SER A 732 6.39 -19.23 16.30
C SER A 732 7.83 -19.75 16.34
N GLY A 733 8.51 -19.67 15.19
CA GLY A 733 9.89 -20.17 15.00
C GLY A 733 10.04 -21.69 15.00
N THR A 734 8.93 -22.44 14.91
CA THR A 734 8.93 -23.92 14.90
C THR A 734 8.42 -24.45 13.57
N LEU A 735 9.15 -25.40 12.97
CA LEU A 735 8.70 -26.15 11.79
C LEU A 735 7.60 -27.14 12.20
N ALA A 736 6.35 -26.77 11.96
CA ALA A 736 5.15 -27.54 12.30
C ALA A 736 4.83 -28.60 11.24
N THR A 737 5.04 -28.26 9.96
CA THR A 737 4.79 -29.15 8.82
C THR A 737 5.99 -29.11 7.88
N ALA A 738 6.53 -30.29 7.55
CA ALA A 738 7.49 -30.49 6.48
C ALA A 738 7.04 -31.71 5.67
N ALA A 739 6.40 -31.48 4.54
CA ALA A 739 5.82 -32.53 3.71
C ALA A 739 6.38 -32.52 2.29
N ILE A 740 6.52 -33.71 1.72
CA ILE A 740 6.93 -33.93 0.33
C ILE A 740 5.74 -34.49 -0.43
N GLN A 741 5.35 -33.83 -1.51
CA GLN A 741 4.50 -34.39 -2.55
C GLN A 741 5.38 -34.88 -3.68
N ALA A 742 5.61 -36.20 -3.77
CA ALA A 742 6.56 -36.75 -4.72
C ALA A 742 5.98 -36.80 -6.14
N GLY A 743 6.58 -36.07 -7.08
CA GLY A 743 6.26 -36.17 -8.51
C GLY A 743 6.95 -37.34 -9.21
N THR A 744 8.00 -37.87 -8.59
CA THR A 744 8.85 -38.94 -9.14
C THR A 744 8.93 -40.17 -8.23
N THR A 745 9.37 -41.28 -8.81
CA THR A 745 9.69 -42.52 -8.06
C THR A 745 11.20 -42.68 -7.99
N GLY A 746 11.75 -42.81 -6.79
CA GLY A 746 13.20 -42.85 -6.60
C GLY A 746 13.60 -42.68 -5.15
N THR A 747 14.75 -42.06 -4.93
CA THR A 747 15.23 -41.68 -3.59
C THR A 747 15.57 -40.20 -3.62
N LEU A 748 14.99 -39.45 -2.68
CA LEU A 748 15.30 -38.03 -2.49
C LEU A 748 16.31 -37.88 -1.35
N SER A 749 17.23 -36.93 -1.50
CA SER A 749 18.12 -36.49 -0.44
C SER A 749 17.42 -35.37 0.33
N VAL A 750 17.27 -35.50 1.64
CA VAL A 750 16.62 -34.49 2.49
C VAL A 750 17.55 -34.11 3.63
N ARG A 751 17.91 -32.84 3.75
CA ARG A 751 18.62 -32.31 4.91
C ARG A 751 17.72 -32.44 6.14
N ASN A 752 18.25 -33.02 7.21
CA ASN A 752 17.53 -33.12 8.48
C ASN A 752 17.25 -31.70 9.02
N PRO A 753 15.99 -31.25 9.08
CA PRO A 753 15.67 -29.87 9.48
C PRO A 753 16.04 -29.57 10.94
N TRP A 754 16.19 -30.61 11.77
CA TRP A 754 16.51 -30.48 13.18
C TRP A 754 17.92 -31.03 13.45
N SER A 755 18.93 -30.22 13.16
CA SER A 755 20.34 -30.59 13.32
C SER A 755 20.63 -31.21 14.69
N GLY A 756 21.23 -32.41 14.67
CA GLY A 756 21.55 -33.18 15.88
C GLY A 756 20.37 -33.86 16.59
N ALA A 757 19.13 -33.60 16.20
CA ALA A 757 17.93 -34.24 16.72
C ALA A 757 17.47 -35.43 15.86
N GLN A 758 16.58 -36.26 16.41
CA GLN A 758 15.99 -37.36 15.65
C GLN A 758 14.92 -36.85 14.69
N ALA A 759 15.02 -37.25 13.43
CA ALA A 759 13.98 -37.12 12.42
C ALA A 759 13.60 -38.51 11.89
N GLU A 760 12.32 -38.70 11.58
CA GLU A 760 11.80 -39.84 10.83
C GLU A 760 11.02 -39.35 9.61
N VAL A 761 10.80 -40.26 8.67
CA VAL A 761 9.93 -39.99 7.52
C VAL A 761 8.84 -41.03 7.46
N VAL A 762 7.60 -40.58 7.39
CA VAL A 762 6.42 -41.44 7.28
C VAL A 762 5.69 -41.18 5.97
N ASN A 763 4.98 -42.19 5.45
CA ASN A 763 4.05 -41.99 4.35
C ASN A 763 2.88 -41.14 4.83
N GLY A 764 2.66 -40.00 4.20
CA GLY A 764 1.73 -38.97 4.66
C GLY A 764 0.26 -39.40 4.70
N SER A 765 -0.13 -40.40 3.90
CA SER A 765 -1.51 -40.93 3.88
C SER A 765 -1.73 -42.07 4.88
N THR A 766 -0.72 -42.91 5.12
CA THR A 766 -0.88 -44.15 5.92
C THR A 766 -0.22 -44.07 7.30
N GLY A 767 0.67 -43.11 7.52
CA GLY A 767 1.52 -43.02 8.71
C GLY A 767 2.57 -44.13 8.81
N ALA A 768 2.77 -44.93 7.75
CA ALA A 768 3.77 -45.99 7.75
C ALA A 768 5.18 -45.39 7.72
N VAL A 769 6.06 -45.80 8.64
CA VAL A 769 7.45 -45.37 8.67
C VAL A 769 8.18 -45.82 7.40
N VAL A 770 8.76 -44.86 6.69
CA VAL A 770 9.53 -45.00 5.46
C VAL A 770 11.03 -44.93 5.77
N VAL A 771 11.43 -43.96 6.61
CA VAL A 771 12.77 -43.83 7.17
C VAL A 771 12.64 -43.82 8.69
N ALA A 772 13.27 -44.78 9.36
CA ALA A 772 13.23 -44.88 10.82
C ALA A 772 13.97 -43.70 11.48
N ALA A 773 13.52 -43.30 12.67
CA ALA A 773 14.11 -42.25 13.48
C ALA A 773 15.65 -42.31 13.53
N THR A 774 16.31 -41.23 13.10
CA THR A 774 17.76 -41.12 13.00
C THR A 774 18.23 -39.69 13.26
N THR A 775 19.47 -39.53 13.71
CA THR A 775 20.13 -38.21 13.86
C THR A 775 21.06 -37.90 12.69
N ALA A 776 20.93 -38.62 11.58
CA ALA A 776 21.71 -38.35 10.38
C ALA A 776 21.46 -36.91 9.90
N ALA A 777 22.51 -36.23 9.43
CA ALA A 777 22.40 -34.88 8.87
C ALA A 777 21.60 -34.88 7.55
N THR A 778 21.62 -36.00 6.82
CA THR A 778 20.88 -36.20 5.57
C THR A 778 20.10 -37.50 5.62
N LEU A 779 18.85 -37.46 5.17
CA LEU A 779 17.92 -38.58 5.09
C LEU A 779 17.82 -39.04 3.63
N SER A 780 18.00 -40.34 3.38
CA SER A 780 17.70 -40.94 2.07
C SER A 780 16.26 -41.44 2.06
N VAL A 781 15.38 -40.71 1.38
CA VAL A 781 13.93 -40.95 1.43
C VAL A 781 13.46 -41.67 0.17
N PRO A 782 13.13 -42.98 0.23
CA PRO A 782 12.54 -43.66 -0.91
C PRO A 782 11.10 -43.17 -1.14
N VAL A 783 10.84 -42.67 -2.33
CA VAL A 783 9.54 -42.07 -2.73
C VAL A 783 8.92 -42.77 -3.94
N THR A 784 7.61 -42.69 -4.04
CA THR A 784 6.81 -43.14 -5.19
C THR A 784 5.99 -41.97 -5.72
N ALA A 785 5.98 -41.80 -7.04
CA ALA A 785 5.25 -40.72 -7.69
C ALA A 785 3.76 -40.74 -7.30
N GLY A 786 3.20 -39.58 -6.98
CA GLY A 786 1.84 -39.38 -6.51
C GLY A 786 1.61 -39.74 -5.03
N SER A 787 2.64 -40.16 -4.30
CA SER A 787 2.57 -40.36 -2.84
C SER A 787 3.08 -39.14 -2.09
N THR A 788 2.59 -38.99 -0.86
CA THR A 788 3.05 -37.94 0.06
C THR A 788 3.83 -38.49 1.24
N TYR A 789 4.71 -37.67 1.81
CA TYR A 789 5.60 -38.04 2.90
C TYR A 789 5.68 -36.89 3.91
N LEU A 790 5.74 -37.20 5.20
CA LEU A 790 6.02 -36.22 6.26
C LEU A 790 7.42 -36.49 6.82
N VAL A 791 8.20 -35.42 6.95
CA VAL A 791 9.45 -35.40 7.70
C VAL A 791 9.12 -34.83 9.08
N GLU A 792 9.25 -35.63 10.13
CA GLU A 792 8.80 -35.24 11.47
C GLU A 792 9.74 -35.73 12.58
N GLN A 793 9.63 -35.13 13.76
CA GLN A 793 10.31 -35.65 14.95
C GLN A 793 9.41 -36.71 15.62
N PRO A 794 9.92 -37.89 16.02
CA PRO A 794 9.10 -38.97 16.62
C PRO A 794 8.32 -38.58 17.89
N GLY A 795 8.73 -37.49 18.57
CA GLY A 795 8.08 -36.97 19.77
C GLY A 795 7.13 -35.80 19.54
N SER A 796 7.09 -35.24 18.33
CA SER A 796 6.37 -34.03 17.95
C SER A 796 5.74 -34.22 16.57
N LEU A 797 4.79 -35.17 16.47
CA LEU A 797 4.20 -35.57 15.20
C LEU A 797 3.34 -34.45 14.61
N THR A 798 3.50 -34.13 13.32
CA THR A 798 2.67 -33.13 12.64
C THR A 798 1.19 -33.49 12.74
N THR A 799 0.86 -34.78 12.60
CA THR A 799 -0.52 -35.31 12.69
C THR A 799 -1.15 -35.20 14.08
N SER A 800 -0.38 -34.84 15.11
CA SER A 800 -0.90 -34.58 16.46
C SER A 800 -1.29 -33.12 16.71
N LEU A 801 -0.90 -32.21 15.81
CA LEU A 801 -1.22 -30.79 15.88
C LEU A 801 -2.69 -30.54 15.53
N THR A 802 -3.21 -29.39 15.95
CA THR A 802 -4.59 -28.99 15.61
C THR A 802 -4.64 -28.61 14.14
N PHE A 803 -5.61 -29.15 13.40
CA PHE A 803 -5.77 -28.80 12.00
C PHE A 803 -6.28 -27.36 11.82
N ALA A 804 -5.60 -26.58 10.99
CA ALA A 804 -6.03 -25.27 10.50
C ALA A 804 -5.64 -25.13 9.02
N GLN A 805 -6.63 -24.94 8.15
CA GLN A 805 -6.39 -24.70 6.72
C GLN A 805 -5.65 -23.36 6.52
N VAL A 806 -4.66 -23.31 5.63
CA VAL A 806 -4.05 -22.05 5.20
C VAL A 806 -5.11 -21.23 4.46
N THR A 807 -5.44 -20.05 4.98
CA THR A 807 -6.52 -19.21 4.44
C THR A 807 -6.33 -17.77 4.87
N GLY A 808 -7.02 -16.85 4.19
CA GLY A 808 -7.10 -15.45 4.58
C GLY A 808 -8.47 -14.85 4.35
N SER A 809 -8.54 -13.54 4.55
CA SER A 809 -9.68 -12.69 4.18
C SER A 809 -9.24 -11.72 3.11
N GLN A 810 -10.17 -11.32 2.24
CA GLN A 810 -9.92 -10.28 1.25
C GLN A 810 -9.42 -8.99 1.91
N ALA A 811 -8.45 -8.34 1.28
CA ALA A 811 -7.95 -7.05 1.74
C ALA A 811 -9.06 -6.01 1.74
N THR A 812 -9.16 -5.23 2.82
CA THR A 812 -10.17 -4.17 2.96
C THR A 812 -9.58 -2.77 3.08
N GLN A 813 -8.25 -2.67 3.16
CA GLN A 813 -7.50 -1.43 3.35
C GLN A 813 -6.19 -1.51 2.55
N ASP A 814 -5.61 -0.36 2.29
CA ASP A 814 -4.24 -0.24 1.80
C ASP A 814 -3.24 -0.78 2.83
N LYS A 815 -2.01 -1.05 2.35
CA LYS A 815 -0.95 -1.67 3.12
C LYS A 815 0.28 -0.78 3.06
N VAL A 816 0.94 -0.58 4.20
CA VAL A 816 2.10 0.30 4.32
C VAL A 816 3.25 -0.44 4.99
N LEU A 817 4.46 -0.22 4.50
CA LEU A 817 5.71 -0.64 5.12
C LEU A 817 6.64 0.57 5.20
N GLY A 818 7.13 0.88 6.40
CA GLY A 818 7.98 2.05 6.59
C GLY A 818 7.29 3.36 6.24
N GLY A 819 8.00 4.25 5.53
CA GLY A 819 7.54 5.61 5.20
C GLY A 819 7.21 5.89 3.74
N ILE A 820 7.63 5.03 2.80
CA ILE A 820 7.44 5.22 1.34
C ILE A 820 6.67 4.06 0.73
N ALA A 821 6.94 2.82 1.15
CA ALA A 821 6.37 1.64 0.53
C ALA A 821 4.87 1.50 0.87
N GLN A 822 4.04 1.45 -0.18
CA GLN A 822 2.59 1.38 -0.10
C GLN A 822 2.01 0.51 -1.22
N ILE A 823 1.06 -0.35 -0.84
CA ILE A 823 0.21 -1.12 -1.76
C ILE A 823 -1.23 -0.66 -1.56
N GLY A 824 -1.85 -0.13 -2.60
CA GLY A 824 -3.17 0.47 -2.56
C GLY A 824 -3.16 1.95 -2.19
N LEU A 825 -4.34 2.53 -2.11
CA LEU A 825 -4.55 3.92 -1.73
C LEU A 825 -5.42 3.98 -0.47
N PRO A 826 -5.14 4.94 0.43
CA PRO A 826 -5.84 5.00 1.70
C PRO A 826 -7.33 5.23 1.49
N GLY A 827 -8.13 4.49 2.24
CA GLY A 827 -9.54 4.83 2.41
C GLY A 827 -9.68 6.18 3.08
N ASN A 828 -10.79 6.87 2.81
CA ASN A 828 -11.32 7.84 3.77
C ASN A 828 -11.58 7.06 5.07
N ALA A 829 -10.58 7.00 5.96
CA ALA A 829 -10.71 6.35 7.24
C ALA A 829 -11.87 7.03 7.98
N ALA A 830 -12.77 6.23 8.55
CA ALA A 830 -13.89 6.77 9.29
C ALA A 830 -13.35 7.71 10.38
N GLU A 831 -13.84 8.95 10.38
CA GLU A 831 -13.49 9.94 11.39
C GLU A 831 -13.70 9.36 12.79
N GLY A 832 -12.68 9.45 13.65
CA GLY A 832 -12.73 8.89 15.00
C GLY A 832 -11.83 9.62 15.99
N PRO A 833 -12.14 9.57 17.30
CA PRO A 833 -11.33 10.22 18.31
C PRO A 833 -9.93 9.62 18.38
N TYR A 834 -8.91 10.47 18.58
CA TYR A 834 -7.54 10.00 18.83
C TYR A 834 -7.50 9.00 20.01
N GLY A 835 -6.80 7.88 19.82
CA GLY A 835 -6.72 6.81 20.83
C GLY A 835 -8.03 6.02 21.01
N GLY A 836 -9.01 6.17 20.12
CA GLY A 836 -10.28 5.42 20.11
C GLY A 836 -11.27 5.85 21.20
N SER A 837 -11.02 6.96 21.91
CA SER A 837 -11.91 7.47 22.96
C SER A 837 -11.93 8.99 23.00
N ALA A 838 -13.14 9.57 23.03
CA ALA A 838 -13.33 11.02 23.07
C ALA A 838 -12.68 11.65 24.33
N ALA A 839 -11.98 12.76 24.16
CA ALA A 839 -11.25 13.42 25.25
C ALA A 839 -12.21 14.06 26.28
N ALA A 840 -11.97 13.85 27.57
CA ALA A 840 -12.89 14.34 28.62
C ALA A 840 -12.87 15.87 28.77
N VAL A 841 -14.06 16.47 28.91
CA VAL A 841 -14.26 17.91 29.19
C VAL A 841 -15.20 18.06 30.39
N PRO A 842 -14.81 18.75 31.50
CA PRO A 842 -13.55 19.47 31.71
C PRO A 842 -12.30 18.57 31.68
N GLY A 843 -11.18 19.10 31.21
CA GLY A 843 -9.94 18.36 31.00
C GLY A 843 -9.01 19.07 30.02
N THR A 844 -7.88 18.44 29.68
CA THR A 844 -6.92 18.96 28.69
C THR A 844 -6.93 18.05 27.47
N VAL A 845 -7.06 18.66 26.29
CA VAL A 845 -6.86 18.01 25.00
C VAL A 845 -5.49 18.44 24.48
N GLN A 846 -4.62 17.49 24.17
CA GLN A 846 -3.31 17.77 23.57
C GLN A 846 -3.48 18.07 22.08
N ALA A 847 -2.71 19.02 21.54
CA ALA A 847 -2.85 19.45 20.14
C ALA A 847 -2.45 18.34 19.16
N GLU A 848 -1.48 17.50 19.52
CA GLU A 848 -1.05 16.33 18.76
C GLU A 848 -2.09 15.19 18.75
N ASN A 849 -3.17 15.29 19.54
CA ASN A 849 -4.26 14.32 19.63
C ASN A 849 -5.49 14.73 18.81
N TYR A 850 -5.28 15.33 17.64
CA TYR A 850 -6.36 15.52 16.68
C TYR A 850 -6.90 14.17 16.18
N ASP A 851 -8.16 14.17 15.76
CA ASP A 851 -8.91 12.97 15.39
C ASP A 851 -8.21 12.16 14.27
N THR A 852 -8.48 10.86 14.22
CA THR A 852 -8.07 9.97 13.12
C THR A 852 -9.07 10.04 11.98
N GLY A 853 -8.62 9.87 10.73
CA GLY A 853 -9.48 9.96 9.54
C GLY A 853 -8.74 10.45 8.30
N GLY A 854 -7.58 11.09 8.49
CA GLY A 854 -6.71 11.58 7.41
C GLY A 854 -7.07 12.97 6.90
N GLN A 855 -6.33 13.40 5.88
CA GLN A 855 -6.49 14.69 5.20
C GLN A 855 -7.91 14.83 4.62
N GLY A 856 -8.53 15.99 4.80
CA GLY A 856 -9.89 16.28 4.36
C GLY A 856 -11.00 15.70 5.26
N VAL A 857 -10.68 14.77 6.16
CA VAL A 857 -11.63 14.14 7.08
C VAL A 857 -11.43 14.63 8.52
N ALA A 858 -10.25 14.38 9.10
CA ALA A 858 -9.95 14.73 10.49
C ALA A 858 -9.07 15.98 10.63
N TYR A 859 -8.31 16.31 9.59
CA TYR A 859 -7.56 17.57 9.48
C TYR A 859 -7.47 18.01 8.01
N SER A 860 -7.06 19.25 7.77
CA SER A 860 -6.70 19.75 6.45
C SER A 860 -5.47 20.62 6.54
N VAL A 861 -4.37 20.15 5.96
CA VAL A 861 -3.12 20.91 5.82
C VAL A 861 -2.82 21.24 4.36
N GLY A 862 -2.00 22.27 4.12
CA GLY A 862 -1.67 22.75 2.77
C GLY A 862 -0.61 21.91 2.04
N SER A 863 0.18 21.14 2.78
CA SER A 863 1.18 20.21 2.28
C SER A 863 1.58 19.29 3.43
N VAL A 864 1.68 17.98 3.16
CA VAL A 864 2.27 17.00 4.07
C VAL A 864 3.77 17.01 3.79
N ASN A 865 4.59 17.60 4.68
CA ASN A 865 6.01 17.85 4.43
C ASN A 865 6.96 16.89 5.17
N GLY A 866 6.46 15.72 5.54
CA GLY A 866 7.32 14.53 5.59
C GLY A 866 8.28 14.46 6.78
N THR A 867 7.81 14.69 8.00
CA THR A 867 8.34 13.90 9.12
C THR A 867 7.18 13.25 9.86
N GLY A 868 6.80 12.04 9.44
CA GLY A 868 6.20 11.12 10.40
C GLY A 868 7.12 11.12 11.63
N ASN A 869 6.59 11.55 12.76
CA ASN A 869 7.34 11.55 14.00
C ASN A 869 6.95 10.30 14.79
N ALA A 870 7.69 10.00 15.86
CA ALA A 870 7.40 8.83 16.68
C ALA A 870 5.98 8.83 17.32
N TYR A 871 5.26 9.95 17.26
CA TYR A 871 3.92 10.09 17.81
C TYR A 871 2.81 9.88 16.77
N ARG A 872 2.97 10.43 15.56
CA ARG A 872 2.03 10.27 14.43
C ARG A 872 2.74 10.05 13.10
N GLY A 873 2.27 9.05 12.36
CA GLY A 873 2.79 8.65 11.04
C GLY A 873 2.08 9.30 9.84
N ASP A 874 1.13 10.21 10.07
CA ASP A 874 0.30 10.83 9.02
C ASP A 874 0.90 12.12 8.42
N GLY A 875 2.15 12.43 8.80
CA GLY A 875 2.98 13.48 8.17
C GLY A 875 2.55 14.92 8.45
N VAL A 876 1.61 15.16 9.37
CA VAL A 876 1.31 16.49 9.91
C VAL A 876 2.52 16.99 10.72
N ASP A 877 2.88 18.26 10.52
CA ASP A 877 4.03 18.90 11.15
C ASP A 877 3.84 19.07 12.67
N LEU A 878 4.30 18.08 13.44
CA LEU A 878 4.43 18.14 14.90
C LEU A 878 5.91 18.20 15.29
N GLU A 879 6.23 18.96 16.33
CA GLU A 879 7.59 19.03 16.90
C GLU A 879 7.61 18.74 18.40
N THR A 880 8.77 18.36 18.94
CA THR A 880 8.92 18.20 20.40
C THR A 880 8.82 19.54 21.10
N THR A 881 7.94 19.66 22.09
CA THR A 881 7.75 20.93 22.80
C THR A 881 8.70 21.10 23.98
N SER A 882 9.16 22.33 24.19
CA SER A 882 9.91 22.74 25.39
C SER A 882 9.00 23.25 26.52
N ASP A 883 7.68 23.25 26.32
CA ASP A 883 6.73 23.67 27.34
C ASP A 883 6.74 22.74 28.57
N THR A 884 6.15 23.22 29.65
CA THR A 884 6.03 22.44 30.89
C THR A 884 5.16 21.21 30.67
N GLY A 885 5.75 20.03 30.77
CA GLY A 885 5.08 18.74 30.51
C GLY A 885 5.74 17.95 29.39
N GLY A 886 6.54 18.60 28.53
CA GLY A 886 7.08 17.97 27.31
C GLY A 886 5.96 17.54 26.38
N GLY A 887 6.23 16.53 25.54
CA GLY A 887 5.28 16.05 24.53
C GLY A 887 5.56 16.66 23.16
N TYR A 888 4.50 16.84 22.36
CA TYR A 888 4.58 17.44 21.04
C TYR A 888 3.72 18.69 20.97
N ASP A 889 4.04 19.61 20.07
CA ASP A 889 3.16 20.74 19.73
C ASP A 889 2.91 20.79 18.22
N LEU A 890 1.77 21.40 17.87
CA LEU A 890 1.35 21.60 16.49
C LEU A 890 1.84 22.97 16.01
N GLY A 891 2.65 22.97 14.95
CA GLY A 891 3.30 24.14 14.40
C GLY A 891 3.00 24.36 12.91
N TRP A 892 3.90 25.11 12.24
CA TRP A 892 3.84 25.41 10.79
C TRP A 892 2.47 25.88 10.29
N THR A 893 1.76 26.62 11.14
CA THR A 893 0.39 27.05 10.92
C THR A 893 0.26 27.95 9.70
N SER A 894 -0.82 27.77 8.92
CA SER A 894 -1.16 28.59 7.75
C SER A 894 -2.66 28.82 7.67
N GLY A 895 -3.05 29.98 7.11
CA GLY A 895 -4.46 30.32 6.92
C GLY A 895 -5.19 29.28 6.05
N GLY A 896 -6.37 28.85 6.51
CA GLY A 896 -7.21 27.85 5.85
C GLY A 896 -6.97 26.40 6.27
N GLN A 897 -6.02 26.14 7.17
CA GLN A 897 -5.81 24.82 7.75
C GLN A 897 -6.75 24.57 8.94
N TRP A 898 -7.10 23.33 9.23
CA TRP A 898 -7.96 22.99 10.37
C TRP A 898 -7.70 21.58 10.93
N PHE A 899 -8.06 21.37 12.19
CA PHE A 899 -7.89 20.11 12.91
C PHE A 899 -9.12 19.82 13.78
N LYS A 900 -9.66 18.60 13.70
CA LYS A 900 -10.82 18.17 14.51
C LYS A 900 -10.38 17.44 15.78
N TYR A 901 -11.17 17.62 16.84
CA TYR A 901 -11.00 17.00 18.14
C TYR A 901 -12.36 16.55 18.68
N THR A 902 -12.52 15.24 18.86
CA THR A 902 -13.71 14.66 19.46
C THR A 902 -13.57 14.62 20.99
N VAL A 903 -14.46 15.33 21.68
CA VAL A 903 -14.49 15.50 23.14
C VAL A 903 -15.77 14.94 23.75
N ASN A 904 -15.74 14.49 25.00
CA ASN A 904 -16.92 14.08 25.77
C ASN A 904 -17.16 15.05 26.92
N VAL A 905 -18.20 15.86 26.81
CA VAL A 905 -18.53 16.95 27.73
C VAL A 905 -19.38 16.42 28.89
N ALA A 906 -18.85 16.44 30.10
CA ALA A 906 -19.51 15.90 31.28
C ALA A 906 -20.80 16.66 31.66
N THR A 907 -20.80 17.99 31.53
CA THR A 907 -21.92 18.85 31.94
C THR A 907 -22.14 19.94 30.89
N ALA A 908 -23.39 20.14 30.44
CA ALA A 908 -23.72 21.24 29.53
C ALA A 908 -23.47 22.60 30.21
N GLY A 909 -22.80 23.53 29.53
CA GLY A 909 -22.48 24.83 30.10
C GLY A 909 -21.50 25.64 29.26
N THR A 910 -21.12 26.80 29.78
CA THR A 910 -20.06 27.62 29.21
C THR A 910 -18.73 27.22 29.83
N TYR A 911 -17.75 26.94 28.98
CA TYR A 911 -16.39 26.55 29.33
C TYR A 911 -15.41 27.64 28.94
N THR A 912 -14.45 27.93 29.82
CA THR A 912 -13.22 28.63 29.45
C THR A 912 -12.29 27.62 28.79
N VAL A 913 -11.80 27.94 27.59
CA VAL A 913 -10.78 27.19 26.87
C VAL A 913 -9.46 27.94 26.99
N ALA A 914 -8.51 27.37 27.71
CA ALA A 914 -7.16 27.86 27.85
C ALA A 914 -6.28 27.25 26.75
N LEU A 915 -6.05 27.98 25.67
CA LEU A 915 -5.15 27.57 24.58
C LEU A 915 -3.71 27.90 24.95
N ARG A 916 -2.85 26.88 24.99
CA ARG A 916 -1.42 27.02 25.29
C ARG A 916 -0.65 27.24 23.98
N VAL A 917 -0.22 28.48 23.73
CA VAL A 917 0.28 28.90 22.42
C VAL A 917 1.64 29.61 22.50
N ALA A 918 2.38 29.61 21.41
CA ALA A 918 3.64 30.35 21.24
C ALA A 918 3.67 31.07 19.88
N ALA A 919 4.21 32.28 19.81
CA ALA A 919 4.30 33.04 18.57
C ALA A 919 5.50 34.01 18.60
N PRO A 920 6.41 33.99 17.61
CA PRO A 920 7.52 34.93 17.56
C PRO A 920 7.05 36.39 17.37
N SER A 921 5.94 36.60 16.66
CA SER A 921 5.31 37.90 16.43
C SER A 921 3.81 37.86 16.77
N ALA A 922 3.19 39.03 16.96
CA ALA A 922 1.75 39.08 17.21
C ALA A 922 0.98 38.71 15.93
N VAL A 923 -0.07 37.90 16.08
CA VAL A 923 -0.94 37.43 14.99
C VAL A 923 -2.38 37.83 15.33
N THR A 924 -2.97 38.65 14.47
CA THR A 924 -4.38 39.03 14.56
C THR A 924 -5.25 37.98 13.87
N ASP A 925 -6.40 37.67 14.47
CA ASP A 925 -7.30 36.61 13.99
C ASP A 925 -6.50 35.33 13.66
N ALA A 926 -5.78 34.82 14.66
CA ALA A 926 -4.91 33.67 14.51
C ALA A 926 -5.70 32.38 14.31
N LEU A 927 -6.75 32.19 15.11
CA LEU A 927 -7.60 30.99 15.08
C LEU A 927 -8.99 31.23 15.68
N HIS A 928 -9.89 30.28 15.46
CA HIS A 928 -11.13 30.12 16.23
C HIS A 928 -11.46 28.64 16.45
N ILE A 929 -12.40 28.37 17.36
CA ILE A 929 -12.93 27.04 17.64
C ILE A 929 -14.36 26.97 17.09
N ALA A 930 -14.63 26.02 16.21
CA ALA A 930 -15.95 25.76 15.65
C ALA A 930 -16.54 24.44 16.14
N ASN A 931 -17.86 24.27 15.99
CA ASN A 931 -18.53 22.97 16.12
C ASN A 931 -18.56 22.23 14.77
N SER A 932 -19.05 20.99 14.78
CA SER A 932 -19.22 20.15 13.58
C SER A 932 -20.11 20.74 12.47
N SER A 933 -20.91 21.78 12.76
CA SER A 933 -21.70 22.51 11.76
C SER A 933 -20.98 23.74 11.20
N GLY A 934 -19.70 23.95 11.55
CA GLY A 934 -18.91 25.11 11.14
C GLY A 934 -19.30 26.41 11.88
N THR A 935 -20.05 26.33 12.98
CA THR A 935 -20.40 27.53 13.77
C THR A 935 -19.21 27.91 14.63
N ASN A 936 -18.68 29.12 14.44
CA ASN A 936 -17.63 29.69 15.30
C ASN A 936 -18.16 29.89 16.74
N LEU A 937 -17.61 29.14 17.69
CA LEU A 937 -18.02 29.14 19.10
C LEU A 937 -17.24 30.14 19.95
N SER A 938 -15.97 30.38 19.61
CA SER A 938 -15.05 31.20 20.43
C SER A 938 -14.99 32.67 20.01
N GLY A 939 -15.42 32.99 18.79
CA GLY A 939 -14.99 34.18 18.07
C GLY A 939 -13.52 34.06 17.63
N ASN A 940 -13.05 35.05 16.87
CA ASN A 940 -11.67 35.12 16.41
C ASN A 940 -10.73 35.47 17.56
N LEU A 941 -9.63 34.72 17.69
CA LEU A 941 -8.65 34.89 18.76
C LEU A 941 -7.37 35.52 18.24
N ASN A 942 -6.88 36.53 18.96
CA ASN A 942 -5.60 37.15 18.70
C ASN A 942 -4.51 36.51 19.57
N ILE A 943 -3.33 36.29 19.01
CA ILE A 943 -2.16 35.81 19.77
C ILE A 943 -1.12 36.94 19.81
N ALA A 944 -0.75 37.37 21.00
CA ALA A 944 0.33 38.36 21.18
C ALA A 944 1.71 37.70 20.95
N SER A 945 2.72 38.50 20.57
CA SER A 945 4.10 38.03 20.47
C SER A 945 4.57 37.50 21.83
N THR A 946 4.99 36.24 21.88
CA THR A 946 5.65 35.62 23.03
C THR A 946 7.18 35.69 22.91
N GLY A 947 7.70 36.03 21.73
CA GLY A 947 9.12 36.24 21.46
C GLY A 947 9.89 35.02 20.95
N GLY A 948 9.21 33.89 20.69
CA GLY A 948 9.80 32.72 20.05
C GLY A 948 8.79 31.58 19.85
N TRP A 949 9.14 30.64 18.97
CA TRP A 949 8.31 29.45 18.63
C TRP A 949 8.06 28.50 19.80
N GLN A 950 8.95 28.55 20.78
CA GLN A 950 8.96 27.67 21.95
C GLN A 950 8.85 28.48 23.26
N THR A 951 8.38 29.74 23.17
CA THR A 951 8.09 30.59 24.33
C THR A 951 6.58 30.65 24.53
N TRP A 952 6.09 30.02 25.58
CA TRP A 952 4.68 29.66 25.69
C TRP A 952 3.88 30.60 26.60
N THR A 953 2.70 31.05 26.13
CA THR A 953 1.68 31.79 26.91
C THR A 953 0.32 31.07 26.83
N THR A 954 -0.67 31.55 27.58
CA THR A 954 -2.04 31.03 27.53
C THR A 954 -2.99 32.12 27.04
N VAL A 955 -3.77 31.80 26.01
CA VAL A 955 -4.86 32.63 25.49
C VAL A 955 -6.18 31.96 25.88
N ASN A 956 -7.08 32.71 26.51
CA ASN A 956 -8.37 32.19 26.94
C ASN A 956 -9.47 32.55 25.95
N ALA A 957 -10.33 31.59 25.67
CA ALA A 957 -11.59 31.75 24.96
C ALA A 957 -12.75 31.22 25.80
N THR A 958 -13.98 31.51 25.40
CA THR A 958 -15.18 30.92 25.99
C THR A 958 -16.00 30.21 24.93
N VAL A 959 -16.40 28.97 25.19
CA VAL A 959 -17.28 28.18 24.32
C VAL A 959 -18.47 27.65 25.11
N THR A 960 -19.64 27.57 24.50
CA THR A 960 -20.81 26.94 25.14
C THR A 960 -21.02 25.57 24.52
N LEU A 961 -20.98 24.53 25.34
CA LEU A 961 -21.02 23.14 24.89
C LEU A 961 -22.21 22.40 25.54
N PRO A 962 -22.97 21.60 24.77
CA PRO A 962 -23.91 20.65 25.35
C PRO A 962 -23.16 19.47 25.99
N ALA A 963 -23.84 18.71 26.86
CA ALA A 963 -23.28 17.49 27.45
C ALA A 963 -23.18 16.36 26.41
N GLY A 964 -22.28 15.40 26.62
CA GLY A 964 -22.04 14.27 25.74
C GLY A 964 -20.94 14.52 24.69
N THR A 965 -20.83 13.61 23.73
CA THR A 965 -19.79 13.66 22.69
C THR A 965 -20.01 14.81 21.71
N GLN A 966 -19.00 15.65 21.53
CA GLN A 966 -18.96 16.78 20.60
C GLN A 966 -17.68 16.69 19.74
N THR A 967 -17.75 17.13 18.49
CA THR A 967 -16.55 17.34 17.66
C THR A 967 -16.30 18.84 17.53
N LEU A 968 -15.10 19.26 17.90
CA LEU A 968 -14.64 20.63 17.83
C LEU A 968 -13.61 20.75 16.72
N THR A 969 -13.65 21.82 15.94
CA THR A 969 -12.64 22.15 14.94
C THR A 969 -11.82 23.33 15.44
N VAL A 970 -10.50 23.22 15.38
CA VAL A 970 -9.59 24.37 15.53
C VAL A 970 -9.22 24.84 14.14
N ASP A 971 -9.79 25.97 13.74
CA ASP A 971 -9.58 26.58 12.43
C ASP A 971 -8.44 27.61 12.52
N GLN A 972 -7.45 27.47 11.65
CA GLN A 972 -6.32 28.37 11.55
C GLN A 972 -6.65 29.49 10.55
N ASP A 973 -7.00 30.66 11.08
CA ASP A 973 -7.40 31.80 10.28
C ASP A 973 -6.17 32.52 9.68
N ASN A 974 -5.10 32.68 10.49
CA ASN A 974 -3.81 33.22 10.06
C ASN A 974 -2.66 32.46 10.73
N GLY A 975 -1.64 32.09 9.96
CA GLY A 975 -0.48 31.35 10.45
C GLY A 975 0.52 32.17 11.29
N GLY A 976 1.56 31.49 11.80
CA GLY A 976 2.68 32.12 12.51
C GLY A 976 2.70 31.91 14.02
N TRP A 977 2.13 30.82 14.50
CA TRP A 977 2.06 30.42 15.91
C TRP A 977 2.07 28.89 16.05
N ASN A 978 2.40 28.39 17.25
CA ASN A 978 2.28 26.98 17.63
C ASN A 978 1.24 26.83 18.75
N VAL A 979 0.65 25.64 18.87
CA VAL A 979 -0.26 25.26 19.97
C VAL A 979 0.13 23.92 20.56
N ASN A 980 0.18 23.86 21.89
CA ASN A 980 0.51 22.67 22.66
C ASN A 980 -0.77 21.97 23.17
N SER A 981 -1.73 22.72 23.70
CA SER A 981 -2.95 22.11 24.26
C SER A 981 -4.13 23.06 24.41
N LEU A 982 -5.32 22.47 24.58
CA LEU A 982 -6.59 23.12 24.88
C LEU A 982 -7.11 22.64 26.25
N GLY A 983 -7.07 23.50 27.26
CA GLY A 983 -7.58 23.21 28.61
C GLY A 983 -9.00 23.73 28.82
N PHE A 984 -9.97 22.83 29.05
CA PHE A 984 -11.36 23.17 29.26
C PHE A 984 -11.72 23.20 30.76
N THR A 985 -12.21 24.34 31.23
CA THR A 985 -12.74 24.50 32.60
C THR A 985 -14.17 25.01 32.55
N LEU A 986 -15.10 24.32 33.23
CA LEU A 986 -16.49 24.76 33.31
C LEU A 986 -16.58 26.10 34.06
N SER A 987 -17.05 27.15 33.37
CA SER A 987 -17.23 28.50 33.91
C SER A 987 -18.60 28.69 34.56
N SER A 988 -19.66 28.18 33.93
CA SER A 988 -21.02 28.24 34.44
C SER A 988 -21.93 27.15 33.84
N THR A 989 -22.85 26.64 34.66
CA THR A 989 -24.05 25.91 34.21
C THR A 989 -25.16 26.94 34.00
N GLY A 990 -26.06 26.77 33.02
CA GLY A 990 -27.14 27.74 32.74
C GLY A 990 -27.88 28.25 33.99
N VAL A 991 -28.42 29.46 33.94
CA VAL A 991 -29.03 30.14 35.11
C VAL A 991 -30.55 30.00 35.12
N PRO A 992 -31.22 30.04 36.29
CA PRO A 992 -32.68 30.19 36.32
C PRO A 992 -33.09 31.46 35.56
N LEU A 993 -34.21 31.44 34.84
CA LEU A 993 -34.65 32.58 34.02
C LEU A 993 -34.67 33.91 34.78
N ALA A 994 -35.10 33.90 36.04
CA ALA A 994 -35.15 35.09 36.88
C ALA A 994 -33.77 35.75 37.07
N SER A 995 -32.68 34.97 37.06
CA SER A 995 -31.31 35.47 37.11
C SER A 995 -30.83 36.04 35.76
N ALA A 996 -31.54 35.75 34.67
CA ALA A 996 -31.28 36.31 33.34
C ALA A 996 -32.10 37.58 33.05
N PHE A 997 -32.95 38.05 33.99
CA PHE A 997 -33.71 39.27 33.79
C PHE A 997 -32.78 40.49 33.69
N ASN A 998 -32.81 41.15 32.55
CA ASN A 998 -31.92 42.26 32.20
C ASN A 998 -32.68 43.55 31.85
N ASN A 999 -34.01 43.57 31.95
CA ASN A 999 -34.82 44.73 31.61
C ASN A 999 -36.02 44.93 32.55
N VAL A 1000 -36.46 46.18 32.69
CA VAL A 1000 -37.61 46.61 33.50
C VAL A 1000 -38.82 46.79 32.58
N ALA A 1001 -39.64 45.76 32.40
CA ALA A 1001 -40.83 45.87 31.56
C ALA A 1001 -42.06 46.37 32.31
N ILE A 1002 -42.10 46.29 33.64
CA ILE A 1002 -43.27 46.58 34.46
C ILE A 1002 -42.95 47.69 35.46
N THR A 1003 -43.79 48.72 35.50
CA THR A 1003 -43.68 49.80 36.50
C THR A 1003 -45.02 50.06 37.19
N ALA A 1004 -44.96 50.58 38.42
CA ALA A 1004 -46.13 51.13 39.08
C ALA A 1004 -46.55 52.44 38.40
N ASP A 1005 -47.85 52.72 38.35
CA ASP A 1005 -48.41 53.93 37.71
C ASP A 1005 -47.86 55.24 38.30
N THR A 1006 -47.41 55.18 39.57
CA THR A 1006 -46.82 56.30 40.31
C THR A 1006 -45.29 56.35 40.28
N ALA A 1007 -44.62 55.41 39.60
CA ALA A 1007 -43.17 55.31 39.55
C ALA A 1007 -42.66 54.73 38.21
N THR A 1008 -42.84 55.47 37.12
CA THR A 1008 -42.56 54.97 35.76
C THR A 1008 -41.14 55.20 35.26
N ALA A 1009 -40.29 55.87 36.04
CA ALA A 1009 -38.98 56.35 35.61
C ALA A 1009 -38.03 55.23 35.14
N SER A 1010 -38.04 54.07 35.79
CA SER A 1010 -37.17 52.94 35.43
C SER A 1010 -37.70 52.06 34.30
N GLY A 1011 -38.96 52.25 33.87
CA GLY A 1011 -39.59 51.42 32.84
C GLY A 1011 -38.88 51.57 31.51
N ASN A 1012 -38.59 50.45 30.85
CA ASN A 1012 -37.82 50.44 29.62
C ASN A 1012 -38.17 49.25 28.70
N PHE A 1013 -39.41 48.76 28.70
CA PHE A 1013 -39.85 47.63 27.87
C PHE A 1013 -39.47 47.79 26.39
N ASP A 1014 -39.72 48.95 25.80
CA ASP A 1014 -39.39 49.19 24.39
C ASP A 1014 -37.96 49.72 24.19
N GLY A 1015 -37.21 50.06 25.24
CA GLY A 1015 -35.96 50.80 25.10
C GLY A 1015 -36.14 52.32 24.93
N GLY A 1016 -37.39 52.81 24.92
CA GLY A 1016 -37.76 54.24 24.82
C GLY A 1016 -38.36 54.81 26.12
N GLY A 1017 -38.30 54.04 27.21
CA GLY A 1017 -38.81 54.45 28.52
C GLY A 1017 -40.27 54.03 28.80
N ALA A 1018 -40.92 53.25 27.93
CA ALA A 1018 -42.27 52.77 28.18
C ALA A 1018 -42.30 51.42 28.92
N SER A 1019 -43.42 51.09 29.56
CA SER A 1019 -43.58 49.82 30.30
C SER A 1019 -45.04 49.39 30.39
N PHE A 1020 -45.28 48.13 30.77
CA PHE A 1020 -46.57 47.67 31.26
C PHE A 1020 -46.88 48.30 32.63
N SER A 1021 -48.17 48.48 32.92
CA SER A 1021 -48.64 48.92 34.23
C SER A 1021 -48.79 47.72 35.18
N GLU A 1022 -48.15 47.78 36.35
CA GLU A 1022 -48.32 46.79 37.42
C GLU A 1022 -49.79 46.66 37.83
N THR A 1023 -50.51 47.78 37.99
CA THR A 1023 -51.93 47.81 38.34
C THR A 1023 -52.78 47.12 37.26
N ALA A 1024 -52.55 47.45 35.99
CA ALA A 1024 -53.31 46.89 34.88
C ALA A 1024 -53.05 45.39 34.69
N LEU A 1025 -51.79 44.95 34.80
CA LEU A 1025 -51.41 43.54 34.76
C LEU A 1025 -51.99 42.76 35.94
N THR A 1026 -51.94 43.31 37.15
CA THR A 1026 -52.52 42.67 38.35
C THR A 1026 -54.03 42.50 38.20
N ASN A 1027 -54.74 43.52 37.68
CA ASN A 1027 -56.17 43.42 37.38
C ASN A 1027 -56.48 42.39 36.28
N ALA A 1028 -55.53 42.15 35.38
CA ALA A 1028 -55.61 41.11 34.35
C ALA A 1028 -55.16 39.72 34.84
N GLY A 1029 -54.85 39.57 36.14
CA GLY A 1029 -54.45 38.29 36.75
C GLY A 1029 -52.94 38.00 36.72
N ALA A 1030 -52.10 38.96 36.29
CA ALA A 1030 -50.65 38.82 36.17
C ALA A 1030 -49.90 39.73 37.16
N GLY A 1031 -50.15 39.54 38.46
CA GLY A 1031 -49.36 40.16 39.53
C GLY A 1031 -48.05 39.41 39.82
N PRO A 1032 -47.16 39.96 40.67
CA PRO A 1032 -45.91 39.30 41.04
C PRO A 1032 -46.13 37.87 41.56
N GLY A 1033 -45.49 36.88 40.91
CA GLY A 1033 -45.60 35.46 41.27
C GLY A 1033 -46.93 34.78 40.91
N ALA A 1034 -47.82 35.44 40.17
CA ALA A 1034 -49.10 34.87 39.76
C ALA A 1034 -48.90 33.61 38.88
N GLN A 1035 -49.78 32.62 39.05
CA GLN A 1035 -49.84 31.46 38.16
C GLN A 1035 -50.71 31.81 36.95
N ILE A 1036 -50.13 31.78 35.77
CA ILE A 1036 -50.82 32.06 34.50
C ILE A 1036 -50.89 30.75 33.73
N THR A 1037 -52.09 30.24 33.45
CA THR A 1037 -52.27 29.09 32.57
C THR A 1037 -52.69 29.58 31.19
N SER A 1038 -51.87 29.30 30.17
CA SER A 1038 -52.15 29.70 28.81
C SER A 1038 -51.62 28.65 27.84
N ASN A 1039 -52.41 28.31 26.82
CA ASN A 1039 -52.08 27.30 25.83
C ASN A 1039 -51.61 25.95 26.41
N GLY A 1040 -52.27 25.48 27.47
CA GLY A 1040 -51.98 24.20 28.12
C GLY A 1040 -50.82 24.20 29.11
N VAL A 1041 -50.00 25.26 29.15
CA VAL A 1041 -48.84 25.38 30.05
C VAL A 1041 -49.16 26.33 31.21
N THR A 1042 -48.69 26.01 32.42
CA THR A 1042 -48.82 26.89 33.59
C THR A 1042 -47.47 27.52 33.93
N TYR A 1043 -47.46 28.85 33.93
CA TYR A 1043 -46.29 29.70 34.14
C TYR A 1043 -46.35 30.38 35.50
N THR A 1044 -45.19 30.56 36.14
CA THR A 1044 -45.04 31.49 37.25
C THR A 1044 -44.59 32.84 36.70
N PHE A 1045 -45.45 33.86 36.80
CA PHE A 1045 -45.12 35.21 36.38
C PHE A 1045 -43.99 35.80 37.26
N PRO A 1046 -43.15 36.74 36.76
CA PRO A 1046 -42.04 37.29 37.51
C PRO A 1046 -42.42 37.72 38.93
N ASN A 1047 -41.74 37.17 39.95
CA ASN A 1047 -41.98 37.50 41.35
C ASN A 1047 -40.98 38.53 41.86
N VAL A 1048 -41.00 39.70 41.24
CA VAL A 1048 -40.13 40.85 41.57
C VAL A 1048 -41.00 42.10 41.71
N ALA A 1049 -40.50 43.09 42.46
CA ALA A 1049 -41.20 44.36 42.61
C ALA A 1049 -41.15 45.16 41.30
N ALA A 1050 -42.26 45.81 40.93
CA ALA A 1050 -42.30 46.68 39.77
C ALA A 1050 -41.20 47.76 39.82
N GLY A 1051 -40.62 48.06 38.66
CA GLY A 1051 -39.45 48.93 38.55
C GLY A 1051 -38.10 48.23 38.72
N SER A 1052 -38.09 46.92 38.97
CA SER A 1052 -36.90 46.05 38.94
C SER A 1052 -36.86 45.23 37.65
N ASN A 1053 -35.73 44.57 37.34
CA ASN A 1053 -35.69 43.70 36.17
C ASN A 1053 -36.67 42.54 36.32
N ASP A 1054 -37.61 42.43 35.39
CA ASP A 1054 -38.76 41.52 35.44
C ASP A 1054 -38.90 40.67 34.17
N ASN A 1055 -38.06 40.91 33.17
CA ASN A 1055 -37.98 40.10 31.97
C ASN A 1055 -36.56 39.99 31.42
N ALA A 1056 -36.32 38.97 30.61
CA ALA A 1056 -35.10 38.80 29.84
C ALA A 1056 -35.35 39.22 28.38
N VAL A 1057 -34.61 40.22 27.89
CA VAL A 1057 -34.46 40.50 26.46
C VAL A 1057 -33.60 39.38 25.89
N ALA A 1058 -34.09 38.66 24.89
CA ALA A 1058 -33.39 37.50 24.35
C ALA A 1058 -32.09 37.91 23.63
N GLU A 1059 -30.96 37.46 24.17
CA GLU A 1059 -29.59 37.76 23.73
C GLU A 1059 -28.73 36.48 23.66
N GLY A 1060 -29.36 35.30 23.57
CA GLY A 1060 -28.66 34.01 23.57
C GLY A 1060 -28.41 33.40 24.95
N GLN A 1061 -29.12 33.86 26.00
CA GLN A 1061 -28.90 33.36 27.37
C GLN A 1061 -29.20 31.86 27.49
N LEU A 1062 -28.34 31.13 28.21
CA LEU A 1062 -28.55 29.72 28.56
C LEU A 1062 -29.34 29.61 29.87
N ILE A 1063 -30.58 29.15 29.77
CA ILE A 1063 -31.51 29.03 30.89
C ILE A 1063 -31.55 27.59 31.40
N SER A 1064 -31.35 27.40 32.71
CA SER A 1064 -31.55 26.11 33.35
C SER A 1064 -33.04 25.78 33.42
N LEU A 1065 -33.43 24.68 32.78
CA LEU A 1065 -34.80 24.16 32.83
C LEU A 1065 -34.71 22.64 32.65
N SER A 1066 -35.21 21.87 33.62
CA SER A 1066 -35.12 20.41 33.59
C SER A 1066 -36.47 19.73 33.73
N GLY A 1067 -36.74 18.74 32.88
CA GLY A 1067 -37.94 17.90 32.96
C GLY A 1067 -38.34 17.31 31.60
N SER A 1068 -39.26 16.35 31.64
CA SER A 1068 -39.84 15.73 30.44
C SER A 1068 -41.28 16.22 30.30
N ALA A 1069 -41.65 16.70 29.11
CA ALA A 1069 -42.96 17.27 28.82
C ALA A 1069 -43.24 17.17 27.31
N ALA A 1070 -44.47 17.45 26.89
CA ALA A 1070 -44.82 17.46 25.47
C ALA A 1070 -44.44 18.79 24.82
N ASP A 1071 -44.59 19.89 25.58
CA ASP A 1071 -44.31 21.24 25.10
C ASP A 1071 -43.40 22.02 26.07
N LEU A 1072 -42.58 22.90 25.49
CA LEU A 1072 -41.93 24.01 26.17
C LEU A 1072 -42.72 25.30 25.88
N GLY A 1073 -43.30 25.87 26.92
CA GLY A 1073 -44.03 27.14 26.84
C GLY A 1073 -43.14 28.35 27.13
N PHE A 1074 -43.43 29.46 26.45
CA PHE A 1074 -42.84 30.78 26.65
C PHE A 1074 -43.94 31.82 26.95
N LEU A 1075 -43.82 32.60 28.03
CA LEU A 1075 -44.55 33.87 28.19
C LEU A 1075 -43.71 35.02 27.66
N VAL A 1076 -44.18 35.67 26.61
CA VAL A 1076 -43.38 36.57 25.78
C VAL A 1076 -44.14 37.79 25.30
N SER A 1077 -43.40 38.85 24.97
CA SER A 1077 -43.93 40.00 24.23
C SER A 1077 -42.86 40.61 23.33
N GLY A 1078 -43.26 41.16 22.18
CA GLY A 1078 -42.38 41.90 21.29
C GLY A 1078 -42.46 43.40 21.55
N SER A 1079 -41.37 44.11 21.29
CA SER A 1079 -41.36 45.58 21.19
C SER A 1079 -40.96 46.00 19.78
N TYR A 1080 -41.39 47.19 19.34
CA TYR A 1080 -41.09 47.78 18.01
C TYR A 1080 -41.41 46.91 16.78
N GLY A 1081 -42.42 46.04 16.87
CA GLY A 1081 -42.88 45.17 15.79
C GLY A 1081 -42.80 43.67 16.15
N PRO A 1082 -43.38 42.78 15.33
CA PRO A 1082 -43.20 41.35 15.50
C PRO A 1082 -41.72 40.98 15.43
N ALA A 1083 -41.23 40.21 16.40
CA ALA A 1083 -39.84 39.77 16.48
C ALA A 1083 -39.77 38.25 16.30
N THR A 1084 -38.72 37.76 15.65
CA THR A 1084 -38.49 36.31 15.46
C THR A 1084 -37.03 35.99 15.65
N GLY A 1085 -36.73 34.89 16.33
CA GLY A 1085 -35.37 34.38 16.48
C GLY A 1085 -35.34 32.88 16.74
N THR A 1086 -34.17 32.28 16.53
CA THR A 1086 -33.93 30.84 16.69
C THR A 1086 -33.19 30.57 18.00
N GLY A 1087 -33.74 29.69 18.83
CA GLY A 1087 -33.10 29.20 20.06
C GLY A 1087 -32.79 27.70 19.97
N THR A 1088 -32.25 27.14 21.05
CA THR A 1088 -31.89 25.71 21.13
C THR A 1088 -32.35 25.09 22.44
N ILE A 1089 -32.92 23.89 22.35
CA ILE A 1089 -33.27 23.03 23.49
C ILE A 1089 -32.18 21.97 23.59
N ASN A 1090 -31.53 21.88 24.75
CA ASN A 1090 -30.52 20.86 25.02
C ASN A 1090 -31.16 19.75 25.85
N TYR A 1091 -31.03 18.49 25.42
CA TYR A 1091 -31.55 17.34 26.15
C TYR A 1091 -30.46 16.68 27.01
N THR A 1092 -30.88 15.96 28.05
CA THR A 1092 -29.96 15.30 28.99
C THR A 1092 -29.16 14.15 28.37
N ASP A 1093 -29.57 13.65 27.20
CA ASP A 1093 -28.85 12.62 26.45
C ASP A 1093 -27.87 13.18 25.41
N GLY A 1094 -27.63 14.49 25.45
CA GLY A 1094 -26.69 15.20 24.57
C GLY A 1094 -27.26 15.60 23.21
N SER A 1095 -28.45 15.11 22.84
CA SER A 1095 -29.12 15.60 21.63
C SER A 1095 -29.65 17.03 21.81
N THR A 1096 -29.78 17.77 20.70
CA THR A 1096 -30.32 19.13 20.71
C THR A 1096 -31.50 19.26 19.73
N GLN A 1097 -32.35 20.25 19.96
CA GLN A 1097 -33.44 20.62 19.07
C GLN A 1097 -33.44 22.14 18.86
N SER A 1098 -33.36 22.57 17.61
CA SER A 1098 -33.58 23.97 17.25
C SER A 1098 -35.06 24.32 17.31
N TYR A 1099 -35.38 25.55 17.74
CA TYR A 1099 -36.75 26.08 17.70
C TYR A 1099 -36.78 27.53 17.25
N THR A 1100 -37.87 27.93 16.60
CA THR A 1100 -38.11 29.32 16.21
C THR A 1100 -39.17 29.93 17.12
N LEU A 1101 -38.88 31.09 17.70
CA LEU A 1101 -39.79 31.85 18.54
C LEU A 1101 -40.21 33.13 17.82
N THR A 1102 -41.48 33.18 17.38
CA THR A 1102 -42.08 34.35 16.74
C THR A 1102 -43.06 35.01 17.70
N VAL A 1103 -42.80 36.27 18.02
CA VAL A 1103 -43.49 37.02 19.08
C VAL A 1103 -44.16 38.26 18.49
N PRO A 1104 -45.48 38.46 18.67
CA PRO A 1104 -46.14 39.68 18.24
C PRO A 1104 -45.68 40.90 19.03
N ASP A 1105 -45.81 42.08 18.41
CA ASP A 1105 -45.62 43.35 19.13
C ASP A 1105 -46.65 43.50 20.25
N TRP A 1106 -46.26 44.08 21.38
CA TRP A 1106 -47.14 44.32 22.53
C TRP A 1106 -48.38 45.15 22.22
N PHE A 1107 -48.43 45.97 21.15
CA PHE A 1107 -49.65 46.65 20.71
C PHE A 1107 -50.62 45.74 19.93
N SER A 1108 -50.18 44.55 19.52
CA SER A 1108 -51.03 43.56 18.86
C SER A 1108 -52.04 42.99 19.84
N THR A 1109 -53.26 42.75 19.37
CA THR A 1109 -54.29 41.99 20.09
C THR A 1109 -54.54 40.61 19.45
N SER A 1110 -53.74 40.26 18.44
CA SER A 1110 -53.86 38.99 17.72
C SER A 1110 -52.91 37.96 18.31
N ALA A 1111 -53.43 36.76 18.59
CA ALA A 1111 -52.63 35.62 19.04
C ALA A 1111 -51.62 35.16 17.96
N PRO A 1112 -50.42 34.68 18.36
CA PRO A 1112 -49.46 34.07 17.44
C PRO A 1112 -49.94 32.71 16.92
N SER A 1113 -49.39 32.24 15.80
CA SER A 1113 -49.83 31.02 15.08
C SER A 1113 -49.71 29.71 15.87
N ALA A 1114 -48.88 29.67 16.92
CA ALA A 1114 -48.68 28.53 17.81
C ALA A 1114 -48.85 28.93 19.30
N GLY A 1115 -49.78 29.85 19.58
CA GLY A 1115 -49.92 30.40 20.92
C GLY A 1115 -51.22 31.15 21.16
N ALA A 1116 -51.28 31.90 22.26
CA ALA A 1116 -52.46 32.64 22.69
C ALA A 1116 -52.11 34.01 23.27
N VAL A 1117 -53.08 34.92 23.37
CA VAL A 1117 -52.97 36.08 24.26
C VAL A 1117 -53.08 35.56 25.69
N ALA A 1118 -52.01 35.70 26.49
CA ALA A 1118 -51.95 35.15 27.85
C ALA A 1118 -52.41 36.18 28.89
N VAL A 1119 -52.04 37.45 28.70
CA VAL A 1119 -52.42 38.56 29.57
C VAL A 1119 -52.69 39.78 28.71
N ASN A 1120 -53.82 40.46 28.95
CA ASN A 1120 -54.17 41.71 28.29
C ASN A 1120 -54.14 42.86 29.31
N SER A 1121 -53.15 43.73 29.21
CA SER A 1121 -53.09 44.96 30.00
C SER A 1121 -53.98 46.02 29.36
N THR A 1122 -54.92 46.58 30.09
CA THR A 1122 -55.89 47.56 29.54
C THR A 1122 -55.27 48.92 29.21
N TYR A 1123 -54.10 49.23 29.79
CA TYR A 1123 -53.31 50.42 29.49
C TYR A 1123 -51.81 50.17 29.72
N GLN A 1124 -50.96 51.09 29.26
CA GLN A 1124 -49.50 51.08 29.40
C GLN A 1124 -49.03 52.27 30.27
N ASN A 1125 -47.79 52.19 30.77
CA ASN A 1125 -47.12 53.30 31.44
C ASN A 1125 -46.13 54.02 30.52
N ARG A 1126 -46.07 55.34 30.67
CA ARG A 1126 -45.11 56.25 30.04
C ARG A 1126 -44.35 57.02 31.11
N GLN A 1127 -43.21 57.57 30.73
CA GLN A 1127 -42.39 58.41 31.58
C GLN A 1127 -43.19 59.57 32.23
N GLY A 1128 -42.73 60.02 33.39
CA GLY A 1128 -43.38 61.11 34.14
C GLY A 1128 -44.66 60.72 34.89
N ASN A 1129 -44.80 59.44 35.26
CA ASN A 1129 -45.96 58.89 35.98
C ASN A 1129 -47.28 59.11 35.23
N THR A 1130 -47.27 58.85 33.92
CA THR A 1130 -48.44 59.00 33.05
C THR A 1130 -48.87 57.65 32.47
N THR A 1131 -50.18 57.45 32.35
CA THR A 1131 -50.77 56.26 31.70
C THR A 1131 -51.10 56.56 30.24
N TYR A 1132 -50.88 55.60 29.36
CA TYR A 1132 -51.29 55.66 27.96
C TYR A 1132 -52.42 54.67 27.73
N SER A 1133 -53.60 55.19 27.37
CA SER A 1133 -54.84 54.42 27.17
C SER A 1133 -54.81 53.61 25.86
N HIS A 1134 -53.92 52.64 25.80
CA HIS A 1134 -53.81 51.64 24.74
C HIS A 1134 -53.45 50.30 25.38
N THR A 1135 -54.04 49.22 24.90
CA THR A 1135 -53.75 47.88 25.43
C THR A 1135 -52.30 47.49 25.18
N ALA A 1136 -51.78 46.62 26.04
CA ALA A 1136 -50.53 45.90 25.80
C ALA A 1136 -50.65 44.45 26.22
N ASP A 1137 -50.25 43.54 25.34
CA ASP A 1137 -50.50 42.12 25.51
C ASP A 1137 -49.20 41.34 25.76
N ILE A 1138 -49.27 40.39 26.68
CA ILE A 1138 -48.27 39.34 26.87
C ILE A 1138 -48.87 38.06 26.28
N PHE A 1139 -48.10 37.39 25.42
CA PHE A 1139 -48.51 36.21 24.69
C PHE A 1139 -47.90 34.94 25.31
N SER A 1140 -48.52 33.80 25.06
CA SER A 1140 -47.90 32.49 25.25
C SER A 1140 -47.57 31.88 23.89
N VAL A 1141 -46.45 31.17 23.79
CA VAL A 1141 -46.05 30.39 22.60
C VAL A 1141 -45.54 29.03 23.06
N ASN A 1142 -46.03 27.94 22.46
CA ASN A 1142 -45.52 26.60 22.74
C ASN A 1142 -44.56 26.13 21.65
N VAL A 1143 -43.53 25.41 22.06
CA VAL A 1143 -42.60 24.67 21.20
C VAL A 1143 -42.70 23.20 21.55
N ALA A 1144 -43.09 22.37 20.59
CA ALA A 1144 -43.17 20.92 20.80
C ALA A 1144 -41.78 20.33 21.11
N LEU A 1145 -41.70 19.49 22.13
CA LEU A 1145 -40.48 18.80 22.54
C LEU A 1145 -40.33 17.45 21.82
N ALA A 1146 -39.10 17.00 21.63
CA ALA A 1146 -38.80 15.70 21.05
C ALA A 1146 -39.29 14.58 21.98
N SER A 1147 -40.06 13.64 21.44
CA SER A 1147 -40.69 12.57 22.21
C SER A 1147 -39.67 11.70 22.96
N GLY A 1148 -39.93 11.42 24.23
CA GLY A 1148 -39.09 10.59 25.10
C GLY A 1148 -37.82 11.26 25.61
N LYS A 1149 -37.61 12.54 25.32
CA LYS A 1149 -36.43 13.30 25.77
C LYS A 1149 -36.70 14.09 27.04
N THR A 1150 -35.64 14.36 27.80
CA THR A 1150 -35.69 15.20 29.02
C THR A 1150 -34.88 16.45 28.77
N VAL A 1151 -35.50 17.63 28.90
CA VAL A 1151 -34.82 18.92 28.72
C VAL A 1151 -33.79 19.09 29.83
N ALA A 1152 -32.61 19.60 29.48
CA ALA A 1152 -31.53 19.96 30.41
C ALA A 1152 -31.37 21.48 30.53
N SER A 1153 -31.48 22.19 29.40
CA SER A 1153 -31.41 23.65 29.34
C SER A 1153 -32.02 24.19 28.05
N VAL A 1154 -32.31 25.48 28.02
CA VAL A 1154 -32.85 26.19 26.86
C VAL A 1154 -31.97 27.42 26.59
N THR A 1155 -31.40 27.51 25.41
CA THR A 1155 -30.75 28.72 24.91
C THR A 1155 -31.81 29.60 24.26
N LEU A 1156 -32.02 30.81 24.79
CA LEU A 1156 -32.92 31.80 24.20
C LEU A 1156 -32.42 32.23 22.82
N PRO A 1157 -33.29 32.79 21.95
CA PRO A 1157 -32.85 33.33 20.68
C PRO A 1157 -31.70 34.33 20.81
N ALA A 1158 -30.72 34.23 19.92
CA ALA A 1158 -29.65 35.23 19.81
C ALA A 1158 -30.25 36.57 19.35
N GLY A 1159 -29.88 37.66 20.02
CA GLY A 1159 -30.37 39.00 19.77
C GLY A 1159 -29.37 40.06 20.21
N SER A 1160 -29.60 41.31 19.84
CA SER A 1160 -28.79 42.45 20.29
C SER A 1160 -29.37 43.07 21.56
N PRO A 1161 -28.55 43.78 22.37
CA PRO A 1161 -29.04 44.55 23.51
C PRO A 1161 -30.20 45.46 23.13
N LEU A 1162 -31.18 45.61 24.04
CA LEU A 1162 -32.39 46.41 23.79
C LEU A 1162 -32.06 47.84 23.36
N ALA A 1163 -32.62 48.27 22.23
CA ALA A 1163 -32.42 49.60 21.67
C ALA A 1163 -33.72 50.17 21.12
N THR A 1164 -33.94 51.48 21.32
CA THR A 1164 -35.10 52.18 20.79
C THR A 1164 -35.21 52.02 19.27
N GLY A 1165 -36.40 51.66 18.78
CA GLY A 1165 -36.70 51.49 17.35
C GLY A 1165 -36.29 50.14 16.76
N THR A 1166 -35.80 49.20 17.57
CA THR A 1166 -35.35 47.88 17.11
C THR A 1166 -36.26 46.79 17.68
N PRO A 1167 -36.79 45.86 16.86
CA PRO A 1167 -37.59 44.75 17.36
C PRO A 1167 -36.82 43.88 18.35
N ALA A 1168 -37.43 43.56 19.49
CA ALA A 1168 -36.82 42.69 20.51
C ALA A 1168 -37.81 41.67 21.07
N ILE A 1169 -37.31 40.48 21.43
CA ILE A 1169 -38.06 39.42 22.10
C ILE A 1169 -37.85 39.56 23.61
N HIS A 1170 -38.95 39.68 24.34
CA HIS A 1170 -38.94 39.72 25.80
C HIS A 1170 -39.55 38.45 26.38
N VAL A 1171 -38.83 37.77 27.26
CA VAL A 1171 -39.27 36.53 27.93
C VAL A 1171 -39.53 36.81 29.41
N PHE A 1172 -40.78 36.66 29.84
CA PHE A 1172 -41.24 36.85 31.22
C PHE A 1172 -41.21 35.54 32.02
N ALA A 1173 -41.54 34.42 31.38
CA ALA A 1173 -41.53 33.11 32.02
C ALA A 1173 -41.32 31.99 31.00
N LEU A 1174 -40.85 30.84 31.50
CA LEU A 1174 -40.69 29.58 30.77
C LEU A 1174 -41.25 28.45 31.63
N ALA A 1175 -41.92 27.48 31.02
CA ALA A 1175 -42.43 26.31 31.73
C ALA A 1175 -42.58 25.11 30.80
N LEU A 1176 -42.54 23.91 31.38
CA LEU A 1176 -42.79 22.64 30.70
C LEU A 1176 -44.26 22.24 30.90
N GLY A 1177 -44.93 21.75 29.84
CA GLY A 1177 -46.37 21.45 29.85
C GLY A 1177 -46.80 20.14 29.21
#